data_AF-A0A940A9B1-F1
#
_entry.id   AF-A0A940A9B1-F1
#
_cell.length_a   1.000
_cell.length_b   1.000
_cell.length_c   1.000
_cell.angle_alpha   90.00
_cell.angle_beta   90.00
_cell.angle_gamma   90.00
#
_symmetry.space_group_name_H-M   'P 1'
#
loop_
_entity.id
_entity.type
_entity.pdbx_description
1 polymer ?
#
loop_
_entity_poly.entity_id
_entity_poly.type
_entity_poly.pdbx_seq_one_letter_code
_entity_poly.pdbx_strand_id
1 'polypeptide(L)'
;KRKAFCENILKVCEDYGIDGVDLDWEYPTHAAHSTPNGQDYYNGADPSDTKNFTTLVKELRETLGENRLITYAASSSGDYMDHKAALDYVDYINVMTYSMGDPPYHNSPLYRSELTRKRSGEESIETFHGKGVPYDRMNYGVGFYGHGDGSVYPSSVQYHKAVDALSTGKVDGKSVEGYNIRWWDDQGKNCYLGDKDGKMYASYEDPESIGYRVAFLKQKGMLGAFAWEYREDDSKGTLRKALRDLMDGKTVENPYPGNGPSTPVTPPEPEELYPAETDTPAAPTGPFVDLGADGTANCYVVTAPGQYKFKAMKGNGNYSVGTVKDVRLLWETCNTAEAPERFSVIESYGVDNGYITFKTPDTLKPGNALLAAFNSYGDLLWSWHIWIPATPISENTYGLSSYAFMSRNLGALIDAEASSSAVDIRANGLHYQWGRKDPFPTPGGSGKMGVAGKEMSLSGGKLTTAQSIEKPTVFGNVNGDWASATNGDYWGDTSDGKSVYDPCPPGYKVPKREDATAIFKTNLVGVSTFEYNPDAHWFKVGEPAAVFPLPGYIDYTGSMAGVGKRTDIWNAHADKDSPSNAYGQYIYEGPVSKYSAQTKARGGSVRCVSLEKVPFENAPGMPVQGSYTRKVFDSGMVELSGLCFSKDSSFIWGVGDQGYLYHIDFADNVENMTYTEHYYHDADMEDVTLDPATGDLYVAIEGSQKMYKLPAPGYNSYSTAFYVQEAVDMNIGNSGLEGCTMYKDGKIYIGCQYGANLWTYNLAGEKLARIQLTTLAPGIEEVGGLCYDFQTDLLWVTDSEAFKLFVFDGAVTKELAEYDISFIGNPESVLVDHKHNCVWVGDDGSSSRLYKIEFSGL
;
A
#
# COMPACT_ATOMS: atom_id res chain seq x y z
N LYS A 1 -32.26 24.38 -25.00
CA LYS A 1 -32.80 24.50 -23.62
C LYS A 1 -31.79 25.21 -22.71
N ARG A 2 -30.57 24.67 -22.50
CA ARG A 2 -29.52 25.33 -21.69
C ARG A 2 -29.16 26.75 -22.14
N LYS A 3 -28.80 26.99 -23.41
CA LYS A 3 -28.58 28.35 -23.92
C LYS A 3 -29.69 29.37 -23.56
N ALA A 4 -30.96 29.01 -23.78
CA ALA A 4 -32.09 29.87 -23.41
C ALA A 4 -32.21 30.07 -21.89
N PHE A 5 -31.88 29.05 -21.09
CA PHE A 5 -31.78 29.18 -19.64
C PHE A 5 -30.66 30.16 -19.24
N CYS A 6 -29.46 30.04 -19.82
CA CYS A 6 -28.35 30.96 -19.55
C CYS A 6 -28.67 32.41 -19.94
N GLU A 7 -29.28 32.63 -21.11
CA GLU A 7 -29.73 33.96 -21.56
C GLU A 7 -30.78 34.55 -20.61
N ASN A 8 -31.70 33.73 -20.10
CA ASN A 8 -32.67 34.16 -19.10
C ASN A 8 -32.02 34.51 -17.76
N ILE A 9 -31.01 33.75 -17.31
CA ILE A 9 -30.26 34.07 -16.09
C ILE A 9 -29.53 35.41 -16.26
N LEU A 10 -28.85 35.63 -17.38
CA LEU A 10 -28.21 36.93 -17.66
C LEU A 10 -29.22 38.07 -17.58
N LYS A 11 -30.39 37.90 -18.21
CA LYS A 11 -31.46 38.89 -18.14
C LYS A 11 -31.94 39.15 -16.71
N VAL A 12 -32.09 38.11 -15.89
CA VAL A 12 -32.43 38.27 -14.46
C VAL A 12 -31.34 39.06 -13.72
N CYS A 13 -30.06 38.75 -13.96
CA CYS A 13 -28.96 39.52 -13.38
C CYS A 13 -29.03 41.01 -13.78
N GLU A 14 -29.36 41.31 -15.04
CA GLU A 14 -29.47 42.68 -15.54
C GLU A 14 -30.71 43.42 -15.03
N ASP A 15 -31.88 42.79 -15.10
CA ASP A 15 -33.17 43.39 -14.73
C ASP A 15 -33.24 43.70 -13.23
N TYR A 16 -32.59 42.87 -12.39
CA TYR A 16 -32.63 42.99 -10.94
C TYR A 16 -31.31 43.47 -10.31
N GLY A 17 -30.26 43.70 -11.11
CA GLY A 17 -28.95 44.14 -10.62
C GLY A 17 -28.28 43.13 -9.69
N ILE A 18 -28.35 41.83 -10.03
CA ILE A 18 -27.76 40.74 -9.23
C ILE A 18 -26.34 40.45 -9.74
N ASP A 19 -25.41 40.24 -8.81
CA ASP A 19 -23.97 40.07 -9.09
C ASP A 19 -23.59 38.72 -9.73
N GLY A 20 -24.53 37.77 -9.82
CA GLY A 20 -24.26 36.43 -10.33
C GLY A 20 -25.41 35.45 -10.12
N VAL A 21 -25.08 34.15 -10.15
CA VAL A 21 -26.01 33.04 -9.95
C VAL A 21 -25.38 31.94 -9.10
N ASP A 22 -26.16 31.39 -8.18
CA ASP A 22 -25.86 30.13 -7.49
C ASP A 22 -26.82 29.04 -7.98
N LEU A 23 -26.28 27.88 -8.36
CA LEU A 23 -27.07 26.73 -8.78
C LEU A 23 -27.24 25.74 -7.63
N ASP A 24 -28.46 25.64 -7.11
CA ASP A 24 -28.84 24.61 -6.15
C ASP A 24 -29.68 23.53 -6.85
N TRP A 25 -29.01 22.65 -7.60
CA TRP A 25 -29.65 21.50 -8.24
C TRP A 25 -29.55 20.29 -7.31
N GLU A 26 -30.67 19.90 -6.72
CA GLU A 26 -30.75 18.79 -5.77
C GLU A 26 -31.48 17.54 -6.30
N TYR A 27 -30.80 16.42 -6.61
CA TYR A 27 -29.42 16.39 -7.10
C TYR A 27 -29.38 15.79 -8.52
N PRO A 28 -28.42 16.19 -9.38
CA PRO A 28 -28.15 15.52 -10.66
C PRO A 28 -28.15 13.99 -10.50
N THR A 29 -28.71 13.24 -11.45
CA THR A 29 -28.73 11.76 -11.44
C THR A 29 -29.52 11.11 -10.28
N HIS A 30 -30.04 11.88 -9.32
CA HIS A 30 -30.76 11.35 -8.16
C HIS A 30 -32.18 11.95 -8.04
N ALA A 31 -33.18 11.09 -8.23
CA ALA A 31 -34.57 11.50 -8.39
C ALA A 31 -35.33 11.84 -7.10
N ALA A 32 -34.75 11.58 -5.92
CA ALA A 32 -35.48 11.53 -4.67
C ALA A 32 -35.07 12.64 -3.71
N HIS A 33 -35.94 13.64 -3.54
CA HIS A 33 -35.99 14.48 -2.35
C HIS A 33 -37.37 14.30 -1.69
N SER A 34 -37.37 13.80 -0.46
CA SER A 34 -38.55 13.84 0.40
C SER A 34 -38.56 15.20 1.10
N THR A 35 -39.56 16.03 0.84
CA THR A 35 -39.75 17.27 1.61
C THR A 35 -40.04 16.95 3.09
N PRO A 36 -39.87 17.90 4.03
CA PRO A 36 -40.28 17.72 5.43
C PRO A 36 -41.78 17.35 5.60
N ASN A 37 -42.58 17.52 4.55
CA ASN A 37 -44.00 17.19 4.50
C ASN A 37 -44.29 15.83 3.82
N GLY A 38 -43.26 15.04 3.47
CA GLY A 38 -43.41 13.70 2.89
C GLY A 38 -43.89 13.66 1.45
N GLN A 39 -43.81 14.77 0.69
CA GLN A 39 -44.03 14.74 -0.75
C GLN A 39 -42.70 14.44 -1.45
N ASP A 40 -42.63 13.28 -2.10
CA ASP A 40 -41.58 12.95 -3.06
C ASP A 40 -41.87 13.70 -4.37
N TYR A 41 -40.95 14.56 -4.80
CA TYR A 41 -41.01 15.17 -6.12
C TYR A 41 -39.94 14.56 -7.01
N TYR A 42 -40.35 14.08 -8.18
CA TYR A 42 -39.43 13.58 -9.20
C TYR A 42 -38.76 14.79 -9.88
N ASN A 43 -37.47 15.00 -9.63
CA ASN A 43 -36.71 16.11 -10.21
C ASN A 43 -36.30 15.88 -11.68
N GLY A 44 -36.70 14.75 -12.29
CA GLY A 44 -36.35 14.43 -13.68
C GLY A 44 -34.96 13.86 -13.89
N ALA A 45 -34.33 13.32 -12.84
CA ALA A 45 -32.97 12.81 -12.86
C ALA A 45 -32.67 11.85 -14.03
N ASP A 46 -31.54 12.10 -14.69
CA ASP A 46 -30.99 11.31 -15.79
C ASP A 46 -29.50 11.03 -15.55
N PRO A 47 -28.97 9.85 -15.90
CA PRO A 47 -27.54 9.55 -15.73
C PRO A 47 -26.60 10.53 -16.44
N SER A 48 -27.08 11.24 -17.47
CA SER A 48 -26.32 12.27 -18.18
C SER A 48 -26.22 13.59 -17.41
N ASP A 49 -26.94 13.76 -16.29
CA ASP A 49 -27.00 15.03 -15.55
C ASP A 49 -25.65 15.49 -15.03
N THR A 50 -24.77 14.57 -14.59
CA THR A 50 -23.40 14.92 -14.17
C THR A 50 -22.66 15.68 -15.29
N LYS A 51 -22.71 15.19 -16.52
CA LYS A 51 -22.09 15.83 -17.69
C LYS A 51 -22.86 17.09 -18.11
N ASN A 52 -24.19 17.06 -18.02
CA ASN A 52 -25.03 18.20 -18.35
C ASN A 52 -24.81 19.37 -17.40
N PHE A 53 -24.54 19.11 -16.12
CA PHE A 53 -24.19 20.13 -15.13
C PHE A 53 -22.88 20.83 -15.50
N THR A 54 -21.80 20.08 -15.77
CA THR A 54 -20.53 20.67 -16.22
C THR A 54 -20.70 21.49 -17.50
N THR A 55 -21.51 20.99 -18.44
CA THR A 55 -21.80 21.71 -19.69
C THR A 55 -22.62 22.99 -19.42
N LEU A 56 -23.56 22.94 -18.47
CA LEU A 56 -24.38 24.09 -18.08
C LEU A 56 -23.54 25.19 -17.44
N VAL A 57 -22.68 24.88 -16.47
CA VAL A 57 -21.83 25.90 -15.82
C VAL A 57 -20.83 26.52 -16.80
N LYS A 58 -20.33 25.73 -17.76
CA LYS A 58 -19.54 26.24 -18.88
C LYS A 58 -20.34 27.22 -19.74
N GLU A 59 -21.52 26.82 -20.22
CA GLU A 59 -22.38 27.69 -21.05
C GLU A 59 -22.82 28.96 -20.27
N LEU A 60 -23.01 28.86 -18.95
CA LEU A 60 -23.27 30.01 -18.08
C LEU A 60 -22.07 30.95 -18.03
N ARG A 61 -20.85 30.44 -17.82
CA ARG A 61 -19.63 31.27 -17.83
C ARG A 61 -19.45 32.00 -19.16
N GLU A 62 -19.63 31.29 -20.28
CA GLU A 62 -19.59 31.87 -21.62
C GLU A 62 -20.66 32.97 -21.82
N THR A 63 -21.82 32.85 -21.19
CA THR A 63 -22.94 33.81 -21.34
C THR A 63 -22.82 35.01 -20.39
N LEU A 64 -22.47 34.78 -19.13
CA LEU A 64 -22.44 35.79 -18.08
C LEU A 64 -21.11 36.59 -18.07
N GLY A 65 -20.04 36.00 -18.61
CA GLY A 65 -18.69 36.55 -18.63
C GLY A 65 -17.96 36.40 -17.29
N GLU A 66 -16.75 36.96 -17.22
CA GLU A 66 -15.88 36.86 -16.04
C GLU A 66 -16.28 37.80 -14.89
N ASN A 67 -17.13 38.79 -15.14
CA ASN A 67 -17.47 39.83 -14.14
C ASN A 67 -18.63 39.44 -13.21
N ARG A 68 -19.22 38.25 -13.40
CA ARG A 68 -20.35 37.78 -12.61
C ARG A 68 -19.99 36.50 -11.89
N LEU A 69 -20.51 36.34 -10.67
CA LEU A 69 -20.32 35.13 -9.89
C LEU A 69 -21.15 33.97 -10.48
N ILE A 70 -20.54 32.78 -10.52
CA ILE A 70 -21.19 31.51 -10.80
C ILE A 70 -20.76 30.55 -9.71
N THR A 71 -21.70 30.13 -8.88
CA THR A 71 -21.45 29.20 -7.78
C THR A 71 -22.47 28.07 -7.82
N TYR A 72 -22.27 27.05 -6.99
CA TYR A 72 -23.30 26.03 -6.79
C TYR A 72 -23.27 25.45 -5.38
N ALA A 73 -24.44 25.03 -4.92
CA ALA A 73 -24.59 24.24 -3.71
C ALA A 73 -24.41 22.76 -4.02
N ALA A 74 -23.65 22.05 -3.19
CA ALA A 74 -23.29 20.66 -3.41
C ALA A 74 -23.63 19.80 -2.19
N SER A 75 -24.12 18.59 -2.44
CA SER A 75 -24.41 17.61 -1.40
C SER A 75 -23.18 17.32 -0.53
N SER A 76 -23.38 17.09 0.77
CA SER A 76 -22.29 16.70 1.69
C SER A 76 -21.53 15.42 1.29
N SER A 77 -22.04 14.59 0.38
CA SER A 77 -21.29 13.44 -0.13
C SER A 77 -20.28 13.77 -1.22
N GLY A 78 -20.39 14.95 -1.83
CA GLY A 78 -19.65 15.30 -3.05
C GLY A 78 -20.01 14.44 -4.27
N ASP A 79 -21.13 13.73 -4.24
CA ASP A 79 -21.57 12.92 -5.38
C ASP A 79 -22.29 13.77 -6.44
N TYR A 80 -22.73 13.12 -7.51
CA TYR A 80 -23.61 13.66 -8.56
C TYR A 80 -22.99 14.62 -9.58
N MET A 81 -21.93 15.35 -9.21
CA MET A 81 -21.27 16.33 -10.08
C MET A 81 -19.78 16.03 -10.28
N ASP A 82 -19.23 16.37 -11.45
CA ASP A 82 -17.77 16.41 -11.67
C ASP A 82 -17.23 17.76 -11.18
N HIS A 83 -16.91 17.82 -9.89
CA HIS A 83 -16.48 19.06 -9.24
C HIS A 83 -15.19 19.62 -9.85
N LYS A 84 -14.22 18.75 -10.17
CA LYS A 84 -12.94 19.18 -10.76
C LYS A 84 -13.15 19.85 -12.12
N ALA A 85 -13.98 19.24 -12.97
CA ALA A 85 -14.27 19.84 -14.28
C ALA A 85 -15.14 21.11 -14.19
N ALA A 86 -16.02 21.20 -13.19
CA ALA A 86 -16.85 22.38 -12.97
C ALA A 86 -16.04 23.60 -12.49
N LEU A 87 -14.96 23.39 -11.71
CA LEU A 87 -14.13 24.44 -11.12
C LEU A 87 -13.46 25.38 -12.12
N ASP A 88 -13.32 24.97 -13.38
CA ASP A 88 -12.80 25.82 -14.46
C ASP A 88 -13.78 26.94 -14.85
N TYR A 89 -15.05 26.82 -14.46
CA TYR A 89 -16.13 27.72 -14.91
C TYR A 89 -16.86 28.42 -13.76
N VAL A 90 -16.72 27.93 -12.53
CA VAL A 90 -17.38 28.48 -11.34
C VAL A 90 -16.38 29.24 -10.47
N ASP A 91 -16.85 30.14 -9.60
CA ASP A 91 -16.01 30.89 -8.67
C ASP A 91 -15.70 30.06 -7.41
N TYR A 92 -16.70 29.41 -6.81
CA TYR A 92 -16.52 28.54 -5.64
C TYR A 92 -17.75 27.64 -5.44
N ILE A 93 -17.61 26.70 -4.50
CA ILE A 93 -18.63 25.70 -4.17
C ILE A 93 -19.14 25.93 -2.75
N ASN A 94 -20.46 25.89 -2.56
CA ASN A 94 -21.11 25.92 -1.24
C ASN A 94 -21.42 24.47 -0.82
N VAL A 95 -20.65 23.90 0.12
CA VAL A 95 -20.83 22.50 0.53
C VAL A 95 -21.88 22.40 1.65
N MET A 96 -22.99 21.71 1.40
CA MET A 96 -24.12 21.58 2.33
C MET A 96 -23.83 20.57 3.45
N THR A 97 -22.96 20.96 4.39
CA THR A 97 -22.51 20.17 5.55
C THR A 97 -23.55 20.09 6.68
N TYR A 98 -24.80 19.80 6.31
CA TYR A 98 -25.95 19.63 7.21
C TYR A 98 -26.91 18.57 6.64
N SER A 99 -27.97 18.23 7.39
CA SER A 99 -28.91 17.14 7.05
C SER A 99 -28.25 15.77 6.86
N MET A 100 -27.20 15.51 7.63
CA MET A 100 -26.41 14.28 7.59
C MET A 100 -26.92 13.18 8.54
N GLY A 101 -27.84 13.53 9.46
CA GLY A 101 -28.44 12.60 10.41
C GLY A 101 -29.72 13.16 11.03
N ASP A 102 -30.49 12.27 11.63
CA ASP A 102 -31.69 12.56 12.42
C ASP A 102 -31.48 11.96 13.81
N PRO A 103 -32.07 12.52 14.89
CA PRO A 103 -32.01 11.92 16.22
C PRO A 103 -32.27 10.40 16.17
N PRO A 104 -31.40 9.58 16.81
CA PRO A 104 -30.42 9.94 17.84
C PRO A 104 -29.07 10.45 17.31
N TYR A 105 -28.95 10.77 16.02
CA TYR A 105 -27.72 11.26 15.40
C TYR A 105 -27.76 12.76 15.11
N HIS A 106 -26.58 13.37 15.07
CA HIS A 106 -26.43 14.78 14.74
C HIS A 106 -26.82 15.10 13.30
N ASN A 107 -27.49 16.24 13.13
CA ASN A 107 -27.80 16.84 11.83
C ASN A 107 -26.54 17.27 11.06
N SER A 108 -25.58 17.82 11.78
CA SER A 108 -24.43 18.53 11.19
C SER A 108 -23.12 18.27 11.94
N PRO A 109 -22.77 17.06 12.41
CA PRO A 109 -21.57 16.86 13.24
C PRO A 109 -20.30 17.34 12.52
N LEU A 110 -19.41 18.08 13.20
CA LEU A 110 -18.15 18.55 12.60
C LEU A 110 -17.16 17.39 12.43
N TYR A 111 -17.00 16.57 13.47
CA TYR A 111 -16.17 15.36 13.48
C TYR A 111 -17.01 14.11 13.76
N ARG A 112 -16.42 12.91 13.58
CA ARG A 112 -17.10 11.66 13.93
C ARG A 112 -17.19 11.48 15.44
N SER A 113 -18.35 10.98 15.87
CA SER A 113 -18.64 10.50 17.22
C SER A 113 -19.61 9.32 17.17
N GLU A 114 -19.95 8.74 18.32
CA GLU A 114 -21.01 7.72 18.42
C GLU A 114 -22.39 8.26 17.96
N LEU A 115 -22.57 9.58 17.93
CA LEU A 115 -23.78 10.27 17.48
C LEU A 115 -23.72 10.67 15.99
N THR A 116 -22.77 10.14 15.23
CA THR A 116 -22.65 10.38 13.78
C THR A 116 -23.21 9.22 12.96
N ARG A 117 -24.18 9.48 12.06
CA ARG A 117 -24.80 8.44 11.21
C ARG A 117 -24.05 8.20 9.91
N LYS A 118 -24.11 9.19 9.00
CA LYS A 118 -23.62 9.05 7.62
C LYS A 118 -22.17 9.52 7.53
N ARG A 119 -21.93 10.78 7.85
CA ARG A 119 -20.63 11.45 7.75
C ARG A 119 -20.56 12.68 8.63
N SER A 120 -19.35 13.20 8.84
CA SER A 120 -19.10 14.49 9.46
C SER A 120 -18.85 15.60 8.44
N GLY A 121 -18.83 16.85 8.91
CA GLY A 121 -18.45 18.02 8.12
C GLY A 121 -17.00 17.96 7.65
N GLU A 122 -16.07 17.51 8.51
CA GLU A 122 -14.68 17.24 8.11
C GLU A 122 -14.63 16.24 6.95
N GLU A 123 -15.26 15.07 7.08
CA GLU A 123 -15.28 14.06 6.03
C GLU A 123 -15.88 14.57 4.72
N SER A 124 -16.91 15.41 4.82
CA SER A 124 -17.54 16.05 3.66
C SER A 124 -16.53 16.93 2.95
N ILE A 125 -15.88 17.88 3.64
CA ILE A 125 -14.89 18.78 3.04
C ILE A 125 -13.69 18.02 2.47
N GLU A 126 -13.17 17.02 3.20
CA GLU A 126 -12.06 16.19 2.73
C GLU A 126 -12.43 15.36 1.49
N THR A 127 -13.70 14.97 1.34
CA THR A 127 -14.17 14.27 0.13
C THR A 127 -14.08 15.16 -1.11
N PHE A 128 -14.48 16.43 -1.00
CA PHE A 128 -14.34 17.39 -2.11
C PHE A 128 -12.87 17.66 -2.41
N HIS A 129 -12.05 17.82 -1.37
CA HIS A 129 -10.62 18.01 -1.54
C HIS A 129 -9.96 16.83 -2.27
N GLY A 130 -10.26 15.60 -1.86
CA GLY A 130 -9.83 14.37 -2.53
C GLY A 130 -10.31 14.23 -3.98
N LYS A 131 -11.44 14.87 -4.32
CA LYS A 131 -11.96 14.97 -5.71
C LYS A 131 -11.29 16.11 -6.51
N GLY A 132 -10.29 16.79 -5.95
CA GLY A 132 -9.48 17.79 -6.64
C GLY A 132 -9.94 19.23 -6.44
N VAL A 133 -10.80 19.50 -5.45
CA VAL A 133 -11.26 20.86 -5.12
C VAL A 133 -10.31 21.52 -4.10
N PRO A 134 -9.71 22.68 -4.41
CA PRO A 134 -8.92 23.43 -3.42
C PRO A 134 -9.77 23.94 -2.26
N TYR A 135 -9.24 23.99 -1.03
CA TYR A 135 -9.98 24.49 0.14
C TYR A 135 -10.43 25.95 -0.03
N ASP A 136 -9.58 26.80 -0.61
CA ASP A 136 -9.86 28.21 -0.93
C ASP A 136 -10.90 28.41 -2.04
N ARG A 137 -11.48 27.32 -2.57
CA ARG A 137 -12.59 27.30 -3.52
C ARG A 137 -13.88 26.72 -2.91
N MET A 138 -13.92 26.51 -1.58
CA MET A 138 -15.06 25.93 -0.86
C MET A 138 -15.53 26.81 0.30
N ASN A 139 -16.85 26.95 0.42
CA ASN A 139 -17.51 27.45 1.62
C ASN A 139 -18.12 26.31 2.43
N TYR A 140 -17.92 26.34 3.75
CA TYR A 140 -18.56 25.41 4.69
C TYR A 140 -20.03 25.81 4.94
N GLY A 141 -20.95 24.85 4.92
CA GLY A 141 -22.38 25.09 5.18
C GLY A 141 -22.75 24.99 6.65
N VAL A 142 -23.34 26.05 7.21
CA VAL A 142 -23.84 26.09 8.58
C VAL A 142 -25.38 26.09 8.57
N GLY A 143 -25.98 25.01 9.06
CA GLY A 143 -27.43 24.94 9.21
C GLY A 143 -27.89 25.72 10.44
N PHE A 144 -28.68 26.79 10.26
CA PHE A 144 -29.40 27.47 11.35
C PHE A 144 -30.66 26.69 11.80
N TYR A 145 -30.73 25.43 11.39
CA TYR A 145 -31.66 24.41 11.83
C TYR A 145 -30.91 23.11 12.13
N GLY A 146 -31.59 22.20 12.80
CA GLY A 146 -31.30 20.78 12.72
C GLY A 146 -32.58 19.96 12.75
N HIS A 147 -32.46 18.69 13.12
CA HIS A 147 -33.56 17.73 13.04
C HIS A 147 -34.03 17.29 14.42
N GLY A 148 -35.35 17.14 14.56
CA GLY A 148 -36.01 16.59 15.74
C GLY A 148 -36.50 15.17 15.51
N ASP A 149 -36.77 14.45 16.60
CA ASP A 149 -37.21 13.05 16.58
C ASP A 149 -38.67 12.83 16.10
N GLY A 150 -39.41 13.92 15.86
CA GLY A 150 -40.82 13.90 15.47
C GLY A 150 -41.79 13.59 16.62
N SER A 151 -41.29 13.20 17.80
CA SER A 151 -42.11 12.81 18.95
C SER A 151 -42.24 13.94 19.97
N VAL A 152 -41.12 14.55 20.35
CA VAL A 152 -41.04 15.70 21.26
C VAL A 152 -40.83 16.97 20.46
N TYR A 153 -39.92 16.92 19.49
CA TYR A 153 -39.61 18.05 18.62
C TYR A 153 -40.12 17.80 17.20
N PRO A 154 -40.53 18.86 16.46
CA PRO A 154 -40.83 18.73 15.05
C PRO A 154 -39.62 18.22 14.27
N SER A 155 -39.84 17.55 13.13
CA SER A 155 -38.76 16.97 12.32
C SER A 155 -37.71 17.99 11.88
N SER A 156 -38.10 19.26 11.72
CA SER A 156 -37.18 20.38 11.53
C SER A 156 -37.22 21.31 12.74
N VAL A 157 -36.05 21.59 13.31
CA VAL A 157 -35.85 22.40 14.51
C VAL A 157 -34.95 23.58 14.17
N GLN A 158 -35.56 24.74 13.93
CA GLN A 158 -34.84 26.01 13.77
C GLN A 158 -34.14 26.42 15.07
N TYR A 159 -33.06 27.19 14.97
CA TYR A 159 -32.36 27.70 16.15
C TYR A 159 -33.28 28.47 17.10
N HIS A 160 -34.16 29.33 16.58
CA HIS A 160 -35.11 30.04 17.43
C HIS A 160 -36.05 29.11 18.22
N LYS A 161 -36.39 27.91 17.70
CA LYS A 161 -37.19 26.90 18.42
C LYS A 161 -36.37 26.20 19.51
N ALA A 162 -35.10 25.92 19.25
CA ALA A 162 -34.20 25.39 20.27
C ALA A 162 -34.04 26.40 21.42
N VAL A 163 -33.93 27.67 21.09
CA VAL A 163 -33.91 28.78 22.05
C VAL A 163 -35.22 28.87 22.85
N ASP A 164 -36.38 28.76 22.21
CA ASP A 164 -37.68 28.77 22.89
C ASP A 164 -37.79 27.59 23.88
N ALA A 165 -37.33 26.40 23.49
CA ALA A 165 -37.28 25.23 24.36
C ALA A 165 -36.43 25.47 25.60
N LEU A 166 -35.21 26.01 25.42
CA LEU A 166 -34.26 26.29 26.49
C LEU A 166 -34.74 27.40 27.43
N SER A 167 -35.40 28.43 26.89
CA SER A 167 -35.78 29.62 27.65
C SER A 167 -37.16 29.53 28.29
N THR A 168 -38.10 28.80 27.68
CA THR A 168 -39.51 28.77 28.12
C THR A 168 -40.03 27.38 28.43
N GLY A 169 -39.27 26.32 28.13
CA GLY A 169 -39.74 24.94 28.21
C GLY A 169 -40.81 24.61 27.17
N LYS A 170 -40.92 25.40 26.09
CA LYS A 170 -41.98 25.26 25.07
C LYS A 170 -41.46 25.41 23.65
N VAL A 171 -42.09 24.69 22.72
CA VAL A 171 -41.92 24.84 21.27
C VAL A 171 -43.30 24.82 20.61
N ASP A 172 -43.59 25.79 19.75
CA ASP A 172 -44.88 25.93 19.05
C ASP A 172 -46.09 25.84 20.01
N GLY A 173 -45.95 26.39 21.23
CA GLY A 173 -46.97 26.39 22.29
C GLY A 173 -47.11 25.09 23.09
N LYS A 174 -46.37 24.03 22.74
CA LYS A 174 -46.37 22.75 23.46
C LYS A 174 -45.24 22.68 24.48
N SER A 175 -45.49 22.06 25.63
CA SER A 175 -44.48 21.84 26.67
C SER A 175 -43.46 20.78 26.21
N VAL A 176 -42.18 21.08 26.37
CA VAL A 176 -41.03 20.17 26.18
C VAL A 176 -40.21 20.01 27.47
N GLU A 177 -40.79 20.39 28.61
CA GLU A 177 -40.19 20.28 29.94
C GLU A 177 -39.64 18.87 30.18
N GLY A 178 -38.38 18.77 30.60
CA GLY A 178 -37.69 17.50 30.82
C GLY A 178 -36.95 16.95 29.60
N TYR A 179 -37.12 17.58 28.42
CA TYR A 179 -36.42 17.28 27.16
C TYR A 179 -35.70 18.51 26.58
N ASN A 180 -35.59 19.59 27.37
CA ASN A 180 -35.05 20.88 27.02
C ASN A 180 -33.68 21.15 27.65
N ILE A 181 -32.91 20.09 27.92
CA ILE A 181 -31.55 20.21 28.46
C ILE A 181 -30.58 20.29 27.28
N ARG A 182 -29.74 21.33 27.26
CA ARG A 182 -28.64 21.44 26.31
C ARG A 182 -27.53 20.46 26.69
N TRP A 183 -27.26 19.53 25.79
CA TRP A 183 -26.14 18.61 25.84
C TRP A 183 -25.08 18.95 24.78
N TRP A 184 -23.84 18.56 25.07
CA TRP A 184 -22.68 18.77 24.21
C TRP A 184 -22.01 17.44 23.87
N ASP A 185 -21.84 17.17 22.58
CA ASP A 185 -20.97 16.11 22.09
C ASP A 185 -19.57 16.68 21.84
N ASP A 186 -18.65 16.36 22.76
CA ASP A 186 -17.27 16.85 22.64
C ASP A 186 -16.47 16.15 21.54
N GLN A 187 -16.84 14.95 21.10
CA GLN A 187 -16.18 14.33 19.96
C GLN A 187 -16.69 14.94 18.66
N GLY A 188 -18.00 15.03 18.49
CA GLY A 188 -18.64 15.55 17.28
C GLY A 188 -18.61 17.09 17.14
N LYS A 189 -18.28 17.79 18.23
CA LYS A 189 -18.32 19.25 18.38
C LYS A 189 -19.68 19.84 17.98
N ASN A 190 -20.74 19.22 18.49
CA ASN A 190 -22.11 19.62 18.19
C ASN A 190 -23.00 19.60 19.45
N CYS A 191 -23.93 20.55 19.52
CA CYS A 191 -24.92 20.58 20.59
C CYS A 191 -26.20 19.85 20.20
N TYR A 192 -26.99 19.49 21.22
CA TYR A 192 -28.32 18.92 21.06
C TYR A 192 -29.22 19.16 22.28
N LEU A 193 -30.53 19.00 22.11
CA LEU A 193 -31.52 19.00 23.18
C LEU A 193 -31.83 17.56 23.57
N GLY A 194 -31.77 17.30 24.86
CA GLY A 194 -31.97 15.97 25.42
C GLY A 194 -32.72 15.96 26.74
N ASP A 195 -32.98 14.75 27.21
CA ASP A 195 -33.50 14.52 28.57
C ASP A 195 -32.39 14.54 29.63
N LYS A 196 -32.76 14.29 30.89
CA LYS A 196 -31.82 14.26 32.03
C LYS A 196 -30.74 13.19 31.93
N ASP A 197 -30.97 12.16 31.11
CA ASP A 197 -30.06 11.01 30.94
C ASP A 197 -29.20 11.16 29.68
N GLY A 198 -29.32 12.27 28.96
CA GLY A 198 -28.52 12.57 27.78
C GLY A 198 -29.05 12.00 26.48
N LYS A 199 -30.27 11.44 26.47
CA LYS A 199 -30.90 10.98 25.24
C LYS A 199 -31.26 12.16 24.36
N MET A 200 -30.82 12.13 23.09
CA MET A 200 -31.08 13.18 22.11
C MET A 200 -32.52 13.14 21.58
N TYR A 201 -33.15 14.32 21.52
CA TYR A 201 -34.47 14.55 20.93
C TYR A 201 -34.45 15.58 19.80
N ALA A 202 -33.49 16.50 19.80
CA ALA A 202 -33.25 17.41 18.69
C ALA A 202 -31.77 17.79 18.56
N SER A 203 -31.21 17.72 17.36
CA SER A 203 -29.89 18.26 17.05
C SER A 203 -30.03 19.68 16.49
N TYR A 204 -29.09 20.57 16.78
CA TYR A 204 -29.06 21.94 16.26
C TYR A 204 -27.64 22.53 16.31
N GLU A 205 -27.47 23.76 15.82
CA GLU A 205 -26.24 24.55 15.91
C GLU A 205 -26.37 25.68 16.95
N ASP A 206 -25.28 26.05 17.59
CA ASP A 206 -25.21 27.21 18.49
C ASP A 206 -23.88 27.97 18.32
N PRO A 207 -23.64 29.09 19.03
CA PRO A 207 -22.39 29.82 18.90
C PRO A 207 -21.13 29.00 19.21
N GLU A 208 -21.23 28.00 20.09
CA GLU A 208 -20.10 27.13 20.44
C GLU A 208 -19.74 26.20 19.29
N SER A 209 -20.74 25.52 18.72
CA SER A 209 -20.54 24.65 17.56
C SER A 209 -20.03 25.45 16.34
N ILE A 210 -20.56 26.65 16.10
CA ILE A 210 -20.06 27.56 15.05
C ILE A 210 -18.59 27.93 15.29
N GLY A 211 -18.17 28.15 16.54
CA GLY A 211 -16.77 28.42 16.88
C GLY A 211 -15.81 27.34 16.38
N TYR A 212 -16.14 26.07 16.59
CA TYR A 212 -15.34 24.95 16.11
C TYR A 212 -15.32 24.86 14.58
N ARG A 213 -16.44 25.15 13.90
CA ARG A 213 -16.49 25.21 12.43
C ARG A 213 -15.63 26.33 11.86
N VAL A 214 -15.65 27.50 12.50
CA VAL A 214 -14.80 28.63 12.12
C VAL A 214 -13.32 28.33 12.38
N ALA A 215 -12.98 27.64 13.47
CA ALA A 215 -11.61 27.17 13.71
C ALA A 215 -11.18 26.18 12.61
N PHE A 216 -12.02 25.19 12.29
CA PHE A 216 -11.77 24.21 11.24
C PHE A 216 -11.58 24.85 9.86
N LEU A 217 -12.47 25.75 9.43
CA LEU A 217 -12.38 26.37 8.11
C LEU A 217 -11.14 27.28 8.01
N LYS A 218 -10.77 27.97 9.10
CA LYS A 218 -9.54 28.78 9.15
C LYS A 218 -8.30 27.90 9.07
N GLN A 219 -8.28 26.80 9.82
CA GLN A 219 -7.21 25.82 9.79
C GLN A 219 -7.00 25.29 8.37
N LYS A 220 -8.08 24.90 7.69
CA LYS A 220 -8.02 24.35 6.33
C LYS A 220 -7.80 25.38 5.22
N GLY A 221 -7.75 26.68 5.54
CA GLY A 221 -7.63 27.75 4.54
C GLY A 221 -8.82 27.83 3.58
N MET A 222 -10.03 27.55 4.07
CA MET A 222 -11.24 27.60 3.25
C MET A 222 -11.61 29.03 2.86
N LEU A 223 -12.37 29.19 1.77
CA LEU A 223 -12.85 30.50 1.32
C LEU A 223 -13.72 31.20 2.39
N GLY A 224 -14.55 30.42 3.08
CA GLY A 224 -15.43 30.93 4.11
C GLY A 224 -16.52 29.95 4.50
N ALA A 225 -17.67 30.50 4.90
CA ALA A 225 -18.86 29.76 5.27
C ALA A 225 -20.11 30.45 4.72
N PHE A 226 -21.16 29.67 4.49
CA PHE A 226 -22.51 30.15 4.20
C PHE A 226 -23.50 29.53 5.20
N ALA A 227 -24.67 30.14 5.36
CA ALA A 227 -25.67 29.67 6.32
C ALA A 227 -27.03 29.41 5.66
N TRP A 228 -27.67 28.30 6.05
CA TRP A 228 -29.03 27.93 5.67
C TRP A 228 -29.93 27.81 6.91
N GLU A 229 -30.96 28.61 7.11
CA GLU A 229 -31.19 29.91 6.44
C GLU A 229 -31.39 31.06 7.42
N TYR A 230 -31.27 32.28 6.90
CA TYR A 230 -31.18 33.52 7.66
C TYR A 230 -32.30 33.75 8.67
N ARG A 231 -33.54 33.30 8.40
CA ARG A 231 -34.72 33.51 9.26
C ARG A 231 -34.86 32.46 10.35
N GLU A 232 -34.09 31.39 10.30
CA GLU A 232 -34.12 30.32 11.32
C GLU A 232 -33.34 30.70 12.59
N ASP A 233 -32.53 31.75 12.51
CA ASP A 233 -31.88 32.38 13.66
C ASP A 233 -32.91 33.06 14.59
N ASP A 234 -32.47 33.40 15.81
CA ASP A 234 -33.31 34.12 16.74
C ASP A 234 -33.49 35.61 16.36
N SER A 235 -34.44 36.27 17.02
CA SER A 235 -34.70 37.71 16.79
C SER A 235 -33.48 38.61 17.10
N LYS A 236 -32.52 38.13 17.89
CA LYS A 236 -31.28 38.85 18.21
C LYS A 236 -30.21 38.67 17.13
N GLY A 237 -30.39 37.70 16.24
CA GLY A 237 -29.41 37.31 15.24
C GLY A 237 -28.18 36.64 15.85
N THR A 238 -28.38 35.79 16.85
CA THR A 238 -27.30 35.17 17.62
C THR A 238 -26.35 34.38 16.72
N LEU A 239 -26.85 33.49 15.86
CA LEU A 239 -25.98 32.66 15.01
C LEU A 239 -25.30 33.46 13.90
N ARG A 240 -26.00 34.38 13.23
CA ARG A 240 -25.38 35.20 12.17
C ARG A 240 -24.32 36.16 12.73
N LYS A 241 -24.52 36.68 13.94
CA LYS A 241 -23.50 37.49 14.62
C LYS A 241 -22.33 36.62 15.05
N ALA A 242 -22.59 35.44 15.62
CA ALA A 242 -21.54 34.49 15.98
C ALA A 242 -20.66 34.14 14.78
N LEU A 243 -21.26 33.71 13.67
CA LEU A 243 -20.54 33.35 12.46
C LEU A 243 -19.65 34.50 11.96
N ARG A 244 -20.20 35.72 11.82
CA ARG A 244 -19.43 36.89 11.40
C ARG A 244 -18.29 37.22 12.38
N ASP A 245 -18.60 37.33 13.66
CA ASP A 245 -17.65 37.82 14.66
C ASP A 245 -16.53 36.81 14.90
N LEU A 246 -16.82 35.51 14.87
CA LEU A 246 -15.81 34.43 14.94
C LEU A 246 -14.93 34.41 13.69
N MET A 247 -15.51 34.64 12.50
CA MET A 247 -14.74 34.80 11.25
C MET A 247 -13.75 35.97 11.35
N ASP A 248 -14.16 37.08 11.97
CA ASP A 248 -13.29 38.23 12.29
C ASP A 248 -12.29 37.96 13.43
N GLY A 249 -12.31 36.77 14.05
CA GLY A 249 -11.42 36.41 15.16
C GLY A 249 -11.84 36.98 16.53
N LYS A 250 -13.09 37.42 16.68
CA LYS A 250 -13.63 37.91 17.95
C LYS A 250 -14.17 36.74 18.79
N THR A 251 -14.16 36.91 20.10
CA THR A 251 -14.79 35.99 21.06
C THR A 251 -16.30 36.20 21.10
N VAL A 252 -17.07 35.12 21.20
CA VAL A 252 -18.53 35.13 21.27
C VAL A 252 -19.01 34.32 22.48
N GLU A 253 -20.02 34.83 23.19
CA GLU A 253 -20.64 34.10 24.30
C GLU A 253 -21.77 33.20 23.79
N ASN A 254 -21.89 32.00 24.38
CA ASN A 254 -23.07 31.16 24.20
C ASN A 254 -24.12 31.53 25.26
N PRO A 255 -25.30 32.05 24.88
CA PRO A 255 -26.29 32.53 25.84
C PRO A 255 -26.98 31.43 26.66
N TYR A 256 -26.84 30.16 26.27
CA TYR A 256 -27.51 29.03 26.94
C TYR A 256 -26.48 28.03 27.49
N PRO A 257 -26.20 28.06 28.80
CA PRO A 257 -25.31 27.08 29.41
C PRO A 257 -25.95 25.68 29.36
N GLY A 258 -25.17 24.68 28.94
CA GLY A 258 -25.56 23.27 29.00
C GLY A 258 -24.91 22.56 30.19
N ASN A 259 -24.88 21.24 30.15
CA ASN A 259 -24.09 20.43 31.07
C ASN A 259 -22.62 20.24 30.64
N GLY A 260 -22.21 20.89 29.55
CA GLY A 260 -20.82 21.02 29.12
C GLY A 260 -20.08 22.17 29.82
N PRO A 261 -18.78 22.36 29.53
CA PRO A 261 -18.00 23.45 30.11
C PRO A 261 -18.64 24.83 29.83
N SER A 262 -18.50 25.75 30.78
CA SER A 262 -19.13 27.08 30.70
C SER A 262 -18.14 28.16 30.27
N THR A 263 -18.61 29.10 29.42
CA THR A 263 -18.05 30.43 29.05
C THR A 263 -16.86 30.46 28.06
N PRO A 264 -16.49 31.65 27.53
CA PRO A 264 -16.72 32.15 26.16
C PRO A 264 -16.01 31.36 25.03
N VAL A 265 -16.58 31.42 23.83
CA VAL A 265 -16.06 30.77 22.61
C VAL A 265 -15.09 31.73 21.92
N THR A 266 -13.81 31.59 22.23
CA THR A 266 -12.76 31.99 21.28
C THR A 266 -12.58 30.78 20.34
N PRO A 267 -12.45 30.95 19.01
CA PRO A 267 -11.98 29.83 18.19
C PRO A 267 -10.71 29.32 18.88
N PRO A 268 -10.65 28.05 19.34
CA PRO A 268 -9.39 27.56 19.87
C PRO A 268 -8.37 27.81 18.77
N GLU A 269 -7.29 28.54 19.08
CA GLU A 269 -6.14 28.48 18.18
C GLU A 269 -5.86 26.98 18.05
N PRO A 270 -5.90 26.41 16.84
CA PRO A 270 -5.58 25.01 16.69
C PRO A 270 -4.22 24.83 17.33
N GLU A 271 -4.14 23.96 18.34
CA GLU A 271 -2.88 23.67 19.01
C GLU A 271 -1.94 23.19 17.91
N GLU A 272 -1.00 24.05 17.49
CA GLU A 272 -0.11 23.73 16.39
C GLU A 272 0.77 22.60 16.91
N LEU A 273 0.52 21.38 16.42
CA LEU A 273 1.21 20.20 16.92
C LEU A 273 2.71 20.29 16.62
N TYR A 274 3.14 21.11 15.66
CA TYR A 274 4.54 21.28 15.31
C TYR A 274 4.83 22.75 15.00
N PRO A 275 4.83 23.68 15.97
CA PRO A 275 4.98 25.10 15.67
C PRO A 275 6.32 25.39 14.99
N ALA A 276 6.36 26.47 14.19
CA ALA A 276 7.62 26.92 13.60
C ALA A 276 8.63 27.31 14.70
N GLU A 277 9.84 26.74 14.65
CA GLU A 277 10.87 26.96 15.65
C GLU A 277 11.63 28.27 15.39
N THR A 278 11.66 29.15 16.40
CA THR A 278 12.23 30.51 16.29
C THR A 278 13.75 30.55 16.15
N ASP A 279 14.45 29.47 16.45
CA ASP A 279 15.91 29.34 16.43
C ASP A 279 16.41 28.39 15.32
N THR A 280 15.61 28.18 14.27
CA THR A 280 15.98 27.35 13.13
C THR A 280 17.18 27.94 12.36
N PRO A 281 18.26 27.16 12.14
CA PRO A 281 19.39 27.60 11.32
C PRO A 281 18.97 27.93 9.89
N ALA A 282 19.69 28.86 9.24
CA ALA A 282 19.42 29.24 7.86
C ALA A 282 19.47 28.03 6.93
N ALA A 283 18.54 27.97 5.97
CA ALA A 283 18.48 26.88 5.01
C ALA A 283 19.81 26.71 4.26
N PRO A 284 20.23 25.45 4.00
CA PRO A 284 21.47 25.18 3.29
C PRO A 284 21.45 25.75 1.87
N THR A 285 22.60 26.18 1.38
CA THR A 285 22.77 26.72 0.02
C THR A 285 24.02 26.14 -0.63
N GLY A 286 24.00 25.97 -1.95
CA GLY A 286 25.13 25.40 -2.71
C GLY A 286 24.80 24.06 -3.37
N PRO A 287 25.81 23.27 -3.79
CA PRO A 287 25.56 22.00 -4.44
C PRO A 287 24.98 20.99 -3.45
N PHE A 288 23.96 20.25 -3.91
CA PHE A 288 23.29 19.21 -3.15
C PHE A 288 23.51 17.84 -3.79
N VAL A 289 23.67 16.81 -2.96
CA VAL A 289 23.52 15.41 -3.36
C VAL A 289 22.02 15.08 -3.39
N ASP A 290 21.51 14.61 -4.53
CA ASP A 290 20.10 14.24 -4.67
C ASP A 290 19.87 12.79 -4.21
N LEU A 291 19.29 12.64 -3.01
CA LEU A 291 18.97 11.33 -2.43
C LEU A 291 17.78 10.66 -3.12
N GLY A 292 17.00 11.40 -3.91
CA GLY A 292 15.88 10.88 -4.68
C GLY A 292 16.24 10.39 -6.08
N ALA A 293 17.51 10.45 -6.48
CA ALA A 293 17.96 10.09 -7.83
C ALA A 293 17.63 8.63 -8.20
N ASP A 294 17.77 7.71 -7.25
CA ASP A 294 17.51 6.26 -7.42
C ASP A 294 16.05 5.88 -7.08
N GLY A 295 15.21 6.87 -6.77
CA GLY A 295 13.80 6.68 -6.44
C GLY A 295 13.35 7.51 -5.25
N THR A 296 12.04 7.82 -5.22
CA THR A 296 11.42 8.45 -4.05
C THR A 296 11.11 7.40 -2.98
N ALA A 297 11.21 7.77 -1.70
CA ALA A 297 10.97 6.87 -0.59
C ALA A 297 10.51 7.63 0.67
N ASN A 298 10.09 6.91 1.70
CA ASN A 298 9.79 7.52 3.01
C ASN A 298 11.00 7.55 3.96
N CYS A 299 12.07 6.82 3.63
CA CYS A 299 13.35 6.87 4.32
C CYS A 299 14.47 7.21 3.35
N TYR A 300 15.45 8.01 3.75
CA TYR A 300 16.67 8.26 2.98
C TYR A 300 17.90 8.02 3.84
N VAL A 301 18.89 7.31 3.27
CA VAL A 301 20.14 6.95 3.95
C VAL A 301 21.24 7.96 3.61
N VAL A 302 21.97 8.43 4.62
CA VAL A 302 23.11 9.34 4.47
C VAL A 302 24.37 8.68 5.03
N THR A 303 25.41 8.54 4.20
CA THR A 303 26.64 7.81 4.53
C THR A 303 27.90 8.69 4.56
N ALA A 304 27.79 9.96 4.18
CA ALA A 304 28.89 10.92 4.23
C ALA A 304 28.40 12.28 4.75
N PRO A 305 29.28 13.16 5.25
CA PRO A 305 28.92 14.56 5.51
C PRO A 305 28.56 15.29 4.21
N GLY A 306 27.55 16.14 4.23
CA GLY A 306 27.22 16.97 3.07
C GLY A 306 25.90 17.73 3.16
N GLN A 307 25.56 18.35 2.03
CA GLN A 307 24.25 18.95 1.79
C GLN A 307 23.46 18.06 0.84
N TYR A 308 22.22 17.80 1.18
CA TYR A 308 21.36 16.82 0.53
C TYR A 308 20.05 17.46 0.10
N LYS A 309 19.46 16.89 -0.94
CA LYS A 309 18.09 17.20 -1.34
C LYS A 309 17.34 15.96 -1.78
N PHE A 310 16.02 16.04 -1.78
CA PHE A 310 15.14 15.08 -2.44
C PHE A 310 13.83 15.79 -2.80
N LYS A 311 13.16 15.32 -3.85
CA LYS A 311 11.90 15.94 -4.31
C LYS A 311 10.78 15.67 -3.31
N ALA A 312 9.95 16.67 -3.02
CA ALA A 312 8.83 16.54 -2.10
C ALA A 312 7.69 15.69 -2.70
N MET A 313 7.82 14.36 -2.58
CA MET A 313 6.91 13.35 -3.14
C MET A 313 6.45 12.37 -2.05
N LYS A 314 5.24 11.84 -2.20
CA LYS A 314 4.67 10.85 -1.25
C LYS A 314 5.34 9.49 -1.43
N GLY A 315 6.28 9.15 -0.55
CA GLY A 315 6.94 7.84 -0.50
C GLY A 315 7.43 7.37 -1.87
N ASN A 316 7.16 6.11 -2.20
CA ASN A 316 7.52 5.48 -3.48
C ASN A 316 6.60 5.81 -4.66
N GLY A 317 5.67 6.75 -4.51
CA GLY A 317 4.74 7.11 -5.58
C GLY A 317 5.18 8.35 -6.36
N ASN A 318 4.69 8.46 -7.59
CA ASN A 318 4.78 9.69 -8.39
C ASN A 318 3.72 10.75 -7.99
N TYR A 319 3.32 10.77 -6.73
CA TYR A 319 2.33 11.70 -6.20
C TYR A 319 2.99 12.88 -5.50
N SER A 320 2.65 14.09 -5.93
CA SER A 320 3.08 15.31 -5.25
C SER A 320 2.51 15.35 -3.81
N VAL A 321 3.28 15.90 -2.87
CA VAL A 321 2.78 16.25 -1.53
C VAL A 321 1.98 17.57 -1.54
N GLY A 322 1.91 18.27 -2.68
CA GLY A 322 1.36 19.61 -2.79
C GLY A 322 2.44 20.69 -2.76
N THR A 323 2.03 21.94 -2.54
CA THR A 323 2.95 23.08 -2.48
C THR A 323 3.58 23.17 -1.10
N VAL A 324 4.86 22.83 -0.99
CA VAL A 324 5.65 22.99 0.24
C VAL A 324 6.08 24.44 0.39
N LYS A 325 5.85 25.00 1.58
CA LYS A 325 6.23 26.37 1.95
C LYS A 325 7.19 26.42 3.12
N ASP A 326 7.19 25.39 3.95
CA ASP A 326 8.04 25.29 5.11
C ASP A 326 8.46 23.82 5.33
N VAL A 327 9.59 23.64 6.00
CA VAL A 327 10.13 22.32 6.37
C VAL A 327 10.51 22.41 7.83
N ARG A 328 10.16 21.41 8.64
CA ARG A 328 10.49 21.38 10.07
C ARG A 328 11.11 20.05 10.44
N LEU A 329 12.09 20.09 11.34
CA LEU A 329 12.64 18.91 12.00
C LEU A 329 11.77 18.58 13.22
N LEU A 330 11.06 17.45 13.17
CA LEU A 330 10.09 17.06 14.20
C LEU A 330 10.72 16.35 15.39
N TRP A 331 11.76 15.57 15.13
CA TRP A 331 12.62 14.95 16.12
C TRP A 331 13.91 14.42 15.48
N GLU A 332 14.94 14.27 16.30
CA GLU A 332 16.17 13.54 16.00
C GLU A 332 16.54 12.63 17.19
N THR A 333 17.23 11.53 16.94
CA THR A 333 17.70 10.58 17.98
C THR A 333 19.01 9.95 17.55
N CYS A 334 19.89 9.66 18.51
CA CYS A 334 21.12 8.88 18.29
C CYS A 334 20.99 7.44 18.79
N ASN A 335 19.77 6.98 19.11
CA ASN A 335 19.53 5.69 19.77
C ASN A 335 20.40 5.53 21.04
N THR A 336 20.50 6.61 21.83
CA THR A 336 21.31 6.73 23.05
C THR A 336 20.49 7.18 24.26
N ALA A 337 20.95 6.83 25.47
CA ALA A 337 20.25 7.16 26.72
C ALA A 337 20.03 8.67 26.90
N GLU A 338 20.91 9.45 26.30
CA GLU A 338 20.91 10.89 26.31
C GLU A 338 20.29 11.42 25.02
N ALA A 339 19.56 12.53 25.16
CA ALA A 339 18.98 13.22 24.01
C ALA A 339 20.12 13.81 23.18
N PRO A 340 20.07 13.72 21.84
CA PRO A 340 21.00 14.48 21.03
C PRO A 340 20.81 15.98 21.29
N GLU A 341 21.93 16.71 21.29
CA GLU A 341 21.89 18.17 21.18
C GLU A 341 21.11 18.59 19.94
N ARG A 342 20.41 19.72 20.03
CA ARG A 342 19.60 20.22 18.93
C ARG A 342 20.45 20.44 17.68
N PHE A 343 19.92 20.01 16.53
CA PHE A 343 20.53 20.14 15.21
C PHE A 343 21.87 19.39 15.09
N SER A 344 22.05 18.33 15.89
CA SER A 344 23.32 17.58 15.89
C SER A 344 23.33 16.40 14.92
N VAL A 345 22.17 15.92 14.46
CA VAL A 345 22.06 14.97 13.35
C VAL A 345 21.82 15.73 12.03
N ILE A 346 20.91 16.71 12.07
CA ILE A 346 20.60 17.61 10.95
C ILE A 346 20.89 19.06 11.37
N GLU A 347 21.92 19.66 10.78
CA GLU A 347 22.42 21.00 11.14
C GLU A 347 21.51 22.12 10.62
N SER A 348 20.93 21.95 9.43
CA SER A 348 19.98 22.90 8.84
C SER A 348 19.10 22.21 7.80
N TYR A 349 17.95 22.81 7.51
CA TYR A 349 16.98 22.31 6.54
C TYR A 349 16.23 23.45 5.85
N GLY A 350 15.57 23.14 4.75
CA GLY A 350 14.73 24.10 4.03
C GLY A 350 14.06 23.50 2.80
N VAL A 351 13.40 24.36 2.03
CA VAL A 351 12.78 24.00 0.75
C VAL A 351 13.36 24.89 -0.36
N ASP A 352 13.72 24.27 -1.48
CA ASP A 352 14.18 24.96 -2.69
C ASP A 352 13.52 24.34 -3.93
N ASN A 353 12.74 25.12 -4.68
CA ASN A 353 12.12 24.71 -5.94
C ASN A 353 11.39 23.34 -5.89
N GLY A 354 10.67 23.06 -4.80
CA GLY A 354 9.92 21.81 -4.61
C GLY A 354 10.77 20.63 -4.12
N TYR A 355 12.04 20.87 -3.77
CA TYR A 355 12.91 19.92 -3.08
C TYR A 355 12.99 20.24 -1.60
N ILE A 356 12.94 19.19 -0.78
CA ILE A 356 13.38 19.26 0.60
C ILE A 356 14.90 19.25 0.58
N THR A 357 15.52 20.14 1.35
CA THR A 357 16.98 20.30 1.45
C THR A 357 17.40 20.21 2.90
N PHE A 358 18.57 19.65 3.17
CA PHE A 358 19.16 19.62 4.51
C PHE A 358 20.68 19.49 4.48
N LYS A 359 21.34 19.84 5.58
CA LYS A 359 22.79 19.71 5.77
C LYS A 359 23.06 18.88 7.02
N THR A 360 23.99 17.95 6.90
CA THR A 360 24.57 17.25 8.06
C THR A 360 25.80 17.99 8.57
N PRO A 361 26.21 17.79 9.83
CA PRO A 361 27.47 18.33 10.33
C PRO A 361 28.68 17.79 9.56
N ASP A 362 29.79 18.53 9.56
CA ASP A 362 31.05 18.16 8.89
C ASP A 362 31.64 16.84 9.43
N THR A 363 31.35 16.52 10.68
CA THR A 363 31.57 15.19 11.26
C THR A 363 30.21 14.55 11.46
N LEU A 364 29.90 13.51 10.67
CA LEU A 364 28.62 12.82 10.79
C LEU A 364 28.39 12.34 12.23
N LYS A 365 27.21 12.64 12.73
CA LYS A 365 26.69 12.06 13.96
C LYS A 365 25.68 10.98 13.58
N PRO A 366 26.01 9.68 13.80
CA PRO A 366 25.06 8.61 13.53
C PRO A 366 23.76 8.83 14.31
N GLY A 367 22.63 8.66 13.62
CA GLY A 367 21.33 8.99 14.17
C GLY A 367 20.20 8.87 13.17
N ASN A 368 19.02 9.26 13.64
CA ASN A 368 17.78 9.31 12.88
C ASN A 368 17.15 10.68 13.06
N ALA A 369 16.47 11.17 12.03
CA ALA A 369 15.70 12.40 12.09
C ALA A 369 14.39 12.26 11.31
N LEU A 370 13.35 12.98 11.71
CA LEU A 370 12.08 13.08 10.98
C LEU A 370 11.89 14.51 10.48
N LEU A 371 12.08 14.71 9.17
CA LEU A 371 11.81 15.99 8.51
C LEU A 371 10.39 15.98 7.95
N ALA A 372 9.67 17.08 8.10
CA ALA A 372 8.30 17.20 7.62
C ALA A 372 8.09 18.47 6.79
N ALA A 373 7.33 18.35 5.72
CA ALA A 373 6.95 19.45 4.84
C ALA A 373 5.61 20.02 5.28
N PHE A 374 5.51 21.35 5.22
CA PHE A 374 4.33 22.11 5.60
C PHE A 374 3.89 23.03 4.46
N ASN A 375 2.58 23.26 4.36
CA ASN A 375 2.02 24.25 3.44
C ASN A 375 2.10 25.67 4.03
N SER A 376 1.56 26.67 3.33
CA SER A 376 1.49 28.07 3.80
C SER A 376 0.62 28.27 5.05
N TYR A 377 -0.22 27.29 5.38
CA TYR A 377 -1.17 27.35 6.49
C TYR A 377 -0.60 26.70 7.77
N GLY A 378 0.56 26.05 7.69
CA GLY A 378 1.15 25.32 8.81
C GLY A 378 0.64 23.87 8.94
N ASP A 379 -0.07 23.34 7.94
CA ASP A 379 -0.44 21.91 7.94
C ASP A 379 0.72 21.06 7.45
N LEU A 380 0.93 19.93 8.14
CA LEU A 380 1.91 18.93 7.77
C LEU A 380 1.40 18.12 6.55
N LEU A 381 2.11 18.25 5.43
CA LEU A 381 1.78 17.61 4.15
C LEU A 381 2.30 16.17 4.06
N TRP A 382 3.56 15.97 4.49
CA TRP A 382 4.23 14.68 4.54
C TRP A 382 5.49 14.76 5.41
N SER A 383 6.00 13.61 5.83
CA SER A 383 7.24 13.47 6.60
C SER A 383 8.10 12.33 6.11
N TRP A 384 9.41 12.48 6.24
CA TRP A 384 10.45 11.56 5.78
C TRP A 384 11.46 11.28 6.89
N HIS A 385 11.83 10.01 7.03
CA HIS A 385 12.87 9.53 7.93
C HIS A 385 14.25 9.69 7.26
N ILE A 386 15.14 10.46 7.88
CA ILE A 386 16.54 10.54 7.49
C ILE A 386 17.35 9.65 8.41
N TRP A 387 18.09 8.69 7.84
CA TRP A 387 18.84 7.68 8.57
C TRP A 387 20.33 7.81 8.28
N ILE A 388 21.11 8.07 9.33
CA ILE A 388 22.56 8.19 9.28
C ILE A 388 23.17 7.01 10.06
N PRO A 389 23.41 5.86 9.41
CA PRO A 389 24.01 4.72 10.09
C PRO A 389 25.48 4.98 10.46
N ALA A 390 25.96 4.36 11.54
CA ALA A 390 27.36 4.46 11.98
C ALA A 390 28.30 3.58 11.16
N THR A 391 27.78 2.49 10.60
CA THR A 391 28.49 1.59 9.68
C THR A 391 27.70 1.43 8.39
N PRO A 392 28.33 1.17 7.23
CA PRO A 392 27.60 0.87 5.99
C PRO A 392 26.56 -0.22 6.21
N ILE A 393 25.40 -0.09 5.57
CA ILE A 393 24.38 -1.14 5.58
C ILE A 393 24.84 -2.19 4.57
N SER A 394 25.04 -3.42 5.03
CA SER A 394 25.33 -4.54 4.15
C SER A 394 24.05 -5.26 3.77
N GLU A 395 24.05 -5.83 2.58
CA GLU A 395 23.05 -6.76 2.12
C GLU A 395 23.50 -8.16 2.46
N ASN A 396 22.64 -8.92 3.13
CA ASN A 396 22.85 -10.33 3.35
C ASN A 396 21.65 -11.08 2.78
N THR A 397 21.91 -11.98 1.85
CA THR A 397 20.98 -13.07 1.56
C THR A 397 21.16 -14.11 2.67
N TYR A 398 20.18 -14.18 3.55
CA TYR A 398 20.09 -15.33 4.45
C TYR A 398 19.53 -16.47 3.62
N GLY A 399 20.24 -17.61 3.56
CA GLY A 399 20.17 -18.69 2.55
C GLY A 399 18.84 -19.42 2.34
N LEU A 400 17.73 -18.70 2.37
CA LEU A 400 16.36 -19.16 2.17
C LEU A 400 15.50 -18.12 1.44
N SER A 401 15.95 -16.86 1.26
CA SER A 401 15.19 -15.83 0.54
C SER A 401 15.84 -15.46 -0.80
N SER A 402 15.02 -15.27 -1.85
CA SER A 402 15.45 -14.71 -3.13
C SER A 402 15.68 -13.19 -3.07
N TYR A 403 15.49 -12.55 -1.92
CA TYR A 403 15.77 -11.14 -1.69
C TYR A 403 16.88 -10.94 -0.65
N ALA A 404 17.68 -9.89 -0.80
CA ALA A 404 18.66 -9.49 0.19
C ALA A 404 17.94 -8.78 1.34
N PHE A 405 18.13 -9.27 2.56
CA PHE A 405 17.72 -8.53 3.73
C PHE A 405 18.79 -7.50 4.07
N MET A 406 18.35 -6.33 4.53
CA MET A 406 19.25 -5.42 5.24
C MET A 406 19.85 -6.14 6.44
N SER A 407 21.13 -5.90 6.70
CA SER A 407 21.85 -6.48 7.85
C SER A 407 21.27 -6.10 9.22
N ARG A 408 20.41 -5.07 9.28
CA ARG A 408 19.87 -4.49 10.52
C ARG A 408 18.44 -3.99 10.35
N ASN A 409 17.79 -3.72 11.48
CA ASN A 409 16.46 -3.11 11.49
C ASN A 409 16.51 -1.66 10.99
N LEU A 410 15.41 -1.20 10.38
CA LEU A 410 15.28 0.16 9.89
C LEU A 410 15.50 1.18 11.02
N GLY A 411 16.45 2.10 10.81
CA GLY A 411 16.86 3.10 11.80
C GLY A 411 17.90 2.62 12.83
N ALA A 412 18.42 1.41 12.73
CA ALA A 412 19.52 0.94 13.58
C ALA A 412 20.85 1.59 13.14
N LEU A 413 21.70 1.99 14.07
CA LEU A 413 22.96 2.68 13.71
C LEU A 413 24.08 1.69 13.41
N ILE A 414 24.03 0.50 13.99
CA ILE A 414 25.03 -0.56 13.83
C ILE A 414 24.34 -1.91 13.62
N ASP A 415 25.11 -2.91 13.17
CA ASP A 415 24.67 -4.29 13.20
C ASP A 415 24.64 -4.83 14.62
N ALA A 416 23.76 -5.79 14.89
CA ALA A 416 23.83 -6.56 16.13
C ALA A 416 24.99 -7.55 16.04
N GLU A 417 25.92 -7.51 17.00
CA GLU A 417 27.09 -8.40 17.02
C GLU A 417 26.85 -9.65 17.87
N ALA A 418 26.96 -10.83 17.25
CA ALA A 418 26.84 -12.11 17.95
C ALA A 418 27.95 -12.36 19.01
N SER A 419 29.09 -11.68 18.92
CA SER A 419 30.17 -11.80 19.91
C SER A 419 30.00 -10.89 21.13
N SER A 420 29.02 -9.98 21.13
CA SER A 420 28.82 -9.05 22.22
C SER A 420 28.28 -9.74 23.47
N SER A 421 28.81 -9.39 24.63
CA SER A 421 28.33 -9.81 25.95
C SER A 421 27.37 -8.80 26.60
N ALA A 422 27.05 -7.69 25.91
CA ALA A 422 26.19 -6.64 26.43
C ALA A 422 25.23 -6.09 25.36
N VAL A 423 24.12 -5.52 25.82
CA VAL A 423 23.08 -4.91 24.99
C VAL A 423 23.61 -3.61 24.38
N ASP A 424 23.65 -3.52 23.05
CA ASP A 424 23.87 -2.26 22.34
C ASP A 424 22.55 -1.78 21.71
N ILE A 425 21.93 -0.81 22.35
CA ILE A 425 20.66 -0.20 21.94
C ILE A 425 20.72 0.44 20.55
N ARG A 426 21.91 0.77 20.04
CA ARG A 426 22.08 1.32 18.71
C ARG A 426 21.71 0.31 17.63
N ALA A 427 21.71 -0.99 17.94
CA ALA A 427 21.31 -2.05 17.02
C ALA A 427 19.78 -2.22 16.88
N ASN A 428 18.98 -1.66 17.81
CA ASN A 428 17.54 -1.96 17.91
C ASN A 428 16.69 -1.46 16.72
N GLY A 429 17.02 -0.29 16.19
CA GLY A 429 16.21 0.42 15.19
C GLY A 429 15.02 1.17 15.78
N LEU A 430 14.08 1.53 14.92
CA LEU A 430 12.86 2.27 15.26
C LEU A 430 11.63 1.36 15.20
N HIS A 431 10.52 1.79 15.81
CA HIS A 431 9.25 1.06 15.83
C HIS A 431 8.22 1.69 14.90
N TYR A 432 7.38 0.87 14.29
CA TYR A 432 6.35 1.27 13.34
C TYR A 432 5.03 0.60 13.69
N GLN A 433 3.92 1.34 13.64
CA GLN A 433 2.60 0.72 13.58
C GLN A 433 2.40 0.12 12.19
N TRP A 434 1.84 -1.08 12.11
CA TRP A 434 1.75 -1.80 10.84
C TRP A 434 1.02 -0.95 9.78
N GLY A 435 1.61 -0.77 8.60
CA GLY A 435 1.04 0.03 7.52
C GLY A 435 1.31 1.55 7.59
N ARG A 436 1.98 2.06 8.63
CA ARG A 436 2.43 3.46 8.67
C ARG A 436 3.83 3.62 8.11
N LYS A 437 4.09 4.78 7.51
CA LYS A 437 5.43 5.20 7.06
C LYS A 437 6.28 5.82 8.17
N ASP A 438 5.62 6.36 9.20
CA ASP A 438 6.26 7.20 10.20
C ASP A 438 6.84 6.37 11.35
N PRO A 439 8.13 6.53 11.67
CA PRO A 439 8.75 5.85 12.79
C PRO A 439 8.38 6.47 14.14
N PHE A 440 8.38 5.62 15.16
CA PHE A 440 8.38 5.96 16.57
C PHE A 440 9.73 5.57 17.18
N PRO A 441 10.48 6.52 17.75
CA PRO A 441 11.65 6.20 18.55
C PRO A 441 11.26 5.38 19.78
N THR A 442 12.13 4.43 20.20
CA THR A 442 11.85 3.48 21.29
C THR A 442 11.44 4.22 22.59
N PRO A 443 10.17 4.15 23.04
CA PRO A 443 9.71 4.86 24.23
C PRO A 443 10.31 4.29 25.53
N GLY A 444 11.23 4.99 26.19
CA GLY A 444 11.71 4.61 27.53
C GLY A 444 12.79 3.52 27.58
N GLY A 445 13.33 3.07 26.46
CA GLY A 445 14.51 2.20 26.39
C GLY A 445 15.76 3.01 26.07
N SER A 446 16.20 3.88 26.99
CA SER A 446 17.45 4.65 26.87
C SER A 446 17.66 5.31 25.49
N GLY A 447 16.65 5.95 24.91
CA GLY A 447 16.71 6.60 23.60
C GLY A 447 15.98 7.93 23.63
N LYS A 448 16.59 9.00 24.17
CA LYS A 448 15.89 10.31 24.26
C LYS A 448 16.00 11.07 22.92
N MET A 449 15.00 11.88 22.60
CA MET A 449 14.94 12.66 21.34
C MET A 449 15.43 14.10 21.53
N GLY A 450 15.95 14.70 20.46
CA GLY A 450 16.25 16.13 20.29
C GLY A 450 15.41 16.77 19.16
N VAL A 451 15.36 18.12 19.15
CA VAL A 451 14.55 19.10 18.35
C VAL A 451 13.06 18.80 18.16
N ALA A 452 12.21 19.77 18.54
CA ALA A 452 10.78 19.67 18.84
C ALA A 452 10.40 18.66 19.94
N GLY A 453 11.17 17.59 20.17
CA GLY A 453 11.14 16.77 21.39
C GLY A 453 9.77 16.19 21.75
N LYS A 454 8.83 16.16 20.79
CA LYS A 454 7.47 15.70 21.03
C LYS A 454 7.50 14.20 21.20
N GLU A 455 7.45 13.78 22.46
CA GLU A 455 7.19 12.40 22.82
C GLU A 455 5.96 11.89 22.07
N MET A 456 6.00 10.60 21.76
CA MET A 456 4.86 9.93 21.20
C MET A 456 3.64 10.16 22.11
N SER A 457 2.57 10.72 21.56
CA SER A 457 1.32 10.92 22.28
C SER A 457 0.27 9.93 21.79
N LEU A 458 -0.67 9.59 22.65
CA LEU A 458 -1.78 8.70 22.30
C LEU A 458 -2.93 9.53 21.71
N SER A 459 -3.48 9.06 20.60
CA SER A 459 -4.68 9.64 19.97
C SER A 459 -5.97 9.46 20.79
N GLY A 460 -6.01 8.48 21.70
CA GLY A 460 -7.24 8.07 22.39
C GLY A 460 -8.28 7.37 21.50
N GLY A 461 -7.97 7.14 20.22
CA GLY A 461 -8.87 6.58 19.23
C GLY A 461 -8.17 6.09 17.96
N LYS A 462 -8.96 5.61 16.99
CA LYS A 462 -8.44 5.28 15.66
C LYS A 462 -8.22 6.56 14.85
N LEU A 463 -7.15 6.58 14.06
CA LEU A 463 -6.82 7.68 13.15
C LEU A 463 -7.27 7.33 11.73
N THR A 464 -7.70 8.32 10.95
CA THR A 464 -7.72 8.20 9.49
C THR A 464 -6.29 8.17 8.96
N THR A 465 -6.09 7.68 7.73
CA THR A 465 -4.79 7.74 7.05
C THR A 465 -4.31 9.19 6.90
N ALA A 466 -5.21 10.13 6.63
CA ALA A 466 -4.88 11.56 6.56
C ALA A 466 -4.40 12.09 7.93
N GLN A 467 -5.12 11.79 9.00
CA GLN A 467 -4.73 12.19 10.35
C GLN A 467 -3.39 11.59 10.78
N SER A 468 -3.07 10.36 10.36
CA SER A 468 -1.78 9.74 10.69
C SER A 468 -0.61 10.36 9.91
N ILE A 469 -0.87 10.93 8.72
CA ILE A 469 0.10 11.74 7.95
C ILE A 469 0.29 13.10 8.61
N GLU A 470 -0.80 13.79 8.95
CA GLU A 470 -0.77 15.13 9.57
C GLU A 470 -0.16 15.10 10.99
N LYS A 471 -0.19 13.93 11.65
CA LYS A 471 0.25 13.74 13.04
C LYS A 471 1.18 12.53 13.17
N PRO A 472 2.39 12.57 12.59
CA PRO A 472 3.30 11.43 12.55
C PRO A 472 3.80 10.99 13.93
N THR A 473 3.80 11.88 14.93
CA THR A 473 4.19 11.55 16.32
C THR A 473 3.02 11.08 17.19
N VAL A 474 1.79 11.04 16.68
CA VAL A 474 0.62 10.55 17.42
C VAL A 474 0.42 9.07 17.13
N PHE A 475 0.48 8.25 18.18
CA PHE A 475 0.25 6.82 18.13
C PHE A 475 -1.26 6.52 18.11
N GLY A 476 -1.72 5.85 17.06
CA GLY A 476 -3.13 5.46 16.93
C GLY A 476 -3.45 4.36 17.94
N ASN A 477 -4.45 4.55 18.80
CA ASN A 477 -4.65 3.70 19.96
C ASN A 477 -6.10 3.30 20.19
N VAL A 478 -6.46 2.10 19.73
CA VAL A 478 -7.64 1.33 20.17
C VAL A 478 -7.29 -0.16 20.14
N ASN A 479 -7.81 -0.94 21.09
CA ASN A 479 -7.67 -2.41 21.16
C ASN A 479 -7.90 -3.08 19.79
N GLY A 480 -6.82 -3.38 19.06
CA GLY A 480 -6.90 -4.02 17.74
C GLY A 480 -6.13 -3.28 16.66
N ASP A 481 -6.42 -2.00 16.42
CA ASP A 481 -6.03 -1.33 15.19
C ASP A 481 -5.89 0.18 15.39
N TRP A 482 -4.90 0.77 14.73
CA TRP A 482 -4.67 2.21 14.76
C TRP A 482 -5.53 2.94 13.71
N ALA A 483 -5.93 2.26 12.64
CA ALA A 483 -6.61 2.88 11.50
C ALA A 483 -8.14 2.77 11.61
N SER A 484 -8.84 3.84 11.25
CA SER A 484 -10.31 3.88 11.14
C SER A 484 -10.84 3.18 9.89
N ALA A 485 -10.04 3.16 8.83
CA ALA A 485 -10.31 2.44 7.59
C ALA A 485 -9.27 1.34 7.35
N THR A 486 -9.73 0.17 6.93
CA THR A 486 -8.86 -0.98 6.63
C THR A 486 -8.27 -0.85 5.23
N ASN A 487 -6.94 -0.83 5.14
CA ASN A 487 -6.22 -1.05 3.91
C ASN A 487 -5.22 -2.19 4.13
N GLY A 488 -5.43 -3.32 3.45
CA GLY A 488 -4.55 -4.49 3.53
C GLY A 488 -3.24 -4.31 2.76
N ASP A 489 -3.17 -3.29 1.91
CA ASP A 489 -2.06 -3.03 1.00
C ASP A 489 -1.19 -1.84 1.43
N TYR A 490 -1.27 -1.43 2.71
CA TYR A 490 -0.52 -0.27 3.19
C TYR A 490 0.97 -0.37 2.88
N TRP A 491 1.58 -1.56 2.93
CA TRP A 491 2.98 -1.78 2.56
C TRP A 491 3.17 -2.59 1.27
N GLY A 492 2.13 -2.72 0.45
CA GLY A 492 2.25 -3.25 -0.92
C GLY A 492 2.30 -4.77 -1.08
N ASP A 493 1.77 -5.53 -0.12
CA ASP A 493 1.70 -7.00 -0.19
C ASP A 493 0.78 -7.52 -1.31
N THR A 494 -0.36 -6.86 -1.57
CA THR A 494 -1.31 -7.28 -2.60
C THR A 494 -1.05 -6.64 -3.96
N SER A 495 -0.44 -5.45 -3.99
CA SER A 495 0.01 -4.81 -5.23
C SER A 495 1.35 -5.33 -5.75
N ASP A 496 1.98 -6.27 -5.02
CA ASP A 496 3.29 -6.87 -5.31
C ASP A 496 4.36 -5.81 -5.62
N GLY A 497 4.41 -4.77 -4.78
CA GLY A 497 5.25 -3.60 -5.04
C GLY A 497 5.48 -2.77 -3.78
N LYS A 498 6.26 -1.70 -3.94
CA LYS A 498 6.52 -0.76 -2.84
C LYS A 498 5.49 0.36 -2.84
N SER A 499 4.61 0.37 -1.84
CA SER A 499 3.54 1.36 -1.72
C SER A 499 4.05 2.75 -1.31
N VAL A 500 3.18 3.75 -1.36
CA VAL A 500 3.48 5.10 -0.83
C VAL A 500 3.66 5.15 0.68
N TYR A 501 3.24 4.13 1.44
CA TYR A 501 3.38 4.09 2.90
C TYR A 501 4.47 3.13 3.39
N ASP A 502 5.14 2.43 2.48
CA ASP A 502 6.30 1.59 2.80
C ASP A 502 7.42 2.47 3.40
N PRO A 503 7.91 2.18 4.62
CA PRO A 503 8.90 3.00 5.32
C PRO A 503 10.33 2.80 4.81
N CYS A 504 10.61 1.81 3.96
CA CYS A 504 11.97 1.45 3.59
C CYS A 504 12.64 2.50 2.67
N PRO A 505 13.98 2.54 2.61
CA PRO A 505 14.71 3.46 1.72
C PRO A 505 14.66 3.06 0.24
N PRO A 506 15.14 3.90 -0.70
CA PRO A 506 15.26 3.53 -2.11
C PRO A 506 16.02 2.22 -2.27
N GLY A 507 15.59 1.37 -3.21
CA GLY A 507 16.17 0.03 -3.39
C GLY A 507 15.61 -1.06 -2.47
N TYR A 508 14.82 -0.72 -1.43
CA TYR A 508 14.29 -1.70 -0.47
C TYR A 508 12.79 -1.55 -0.22
N LYS A 509 12.10 -2.62 0.17
CA LYS A 509 10.68 -2.69 0.60
C LYS A 509 10.52 -3.47 1.91
N VAL A 510 9.35 -3.34 2.55
CA VAL A 510 8.94 -4.27 3.62
C VAL A 510 8.71 -5.65 2.99
N PRO A 511 9.25 -6.73 3.56
CA PRO A 511 9.07 -8.06 2.97
C PRO A 511 7.59 -8.45 2.96
N LYS A 512 7.11 -9.02 1.85
CA LYS A 512 5.82 -9.69 1.82
C LYS A 512 5.87 -11.00 2.60
N ARG A 513 4.70 -11.59 2.84
CA ARG A 513 4.58 -12.85 3.59
C ARG A 513 5.53 -13.93 3.05
N GLU A 514 5.53 -14.16 1.75
CA GLU A 514 6.33 -15.22 1.12
C GLU A 514 7.83 -15.01 1.37
N ASP A 515 8.34 -13.81 1.10
CA ASP A 515 9.74 -13.43 1.27
C ASP A 515 10.20 -13.56 2.74
N ALA A 516 9.35 -13.18 3.69
CA ALA A 516 9.62 -13.31 5.13
C ALA A 516 9.53 -14.76 5.60
N THR A 517 8.53 -15.52 5.14
CA THR A 517 8.34 -16.92 5.54
C THR A 517 9.50 -17.81 5.13
N ALA A 518 10.23 -17.45 4.07
CA ALA A 518 11.40 -18.20 3.63
C ALA A 518 12.47 -18.31 4.73
N ILE A 519 12.75 -17.22 5.48
CA ILE A 519 13.72 -17.21 6.59
C ILE A 519 13.15 -17.84 7.87
N PHE A 520 11.85 -17.70 8.12
CA PHE A 520 11.24 -17.98 9.42
C PHE A 520 10.26 -19.18 9.44
N LYS A 521 10.18 -19.98 8.36
CA LYS A 521 9.19 -21.07 8.14
C LYS A 521 9.26 -22.21 9.14
N THR A 522 10.41 -22.51 9.71
CA THR A 522 10.58 -23.65 10.61
C THR A 522 10.35 -23.23 12.06
N ASN A 523 9.50 -23.96 12.79
CA ASN A 523 9.62 -24.03 14.25
C ASN A 523 11.10 -24.34 14.55
N LEU A 524 11.84 -23.40 15.12
CA LEU A 524 13.31 -23.47 15.30
C LEU A 524 13.74 -24.52 16.34
N VAL A 525 12.83 -25.39 16.77
CA VAL A 525 13.10 -26.52 17.66
C VAL A 525 13.89 -27.57 16.86
N GLY A 526 15.21 -27.63 17.09
CA GLY A 526 16.10 -28.62 16.47
C GLY A 526 16.88 -28.13 15.24
N VAL A 527 16.83 -26.84 14.90
CA VAL A 527 17.68 -26.26 13.86
C VAL A 527 19.06 -25.94 14.46
N SER A 528 20.13 -26.51 13.91
CA SER A 528 21.51 -26.36 14.41
C SER A 528 22.09 -24.94 14.28
N THR A 529 21.38 -24.02 13.62
CA THR A 529 21.83 -22.65 13.31
C THR A 529 21.13 -21.56 14.12
N PHE A 530 20.24 -21.90 15.07
CA PHE A 530 19.62 -20.93 15.97
C PHE A 530 20.40 -20.79 17.27
N GLU A 531 20.79 -19.56 17.59
CA GLU A 531 21.48 -19.22 18.84
C GLU A 531 20.78 -18.01 19.48
N TYR A 532 20.50 -18.10 20.77
CA TYR A 532 19.90 -17.02 21.56
C TYR A 532 20.84 -16.63 22.68
N ASN A 533 21.19 -15.35 22.75
CA ASN A 533 21.98 -14.79 23.85
C ASN A 533 21.10 -13.89 24.73
N PRO A 534 20.68 -14.37 25.91
CA PRO A 534 19.83 -13.60 26.82
C PRO A 534 20.55 -12.41 27.46
N ASP A 535 21.89 -12.40 27.53
CA ASP A 535 22.64 -11.30 28.17
C ASP A 535 22.86 -10.13 27.19
N ALA A 536 22.94 -10.43 25.90
CA ALA A 536 23.15 -9.45 24.85
C ALA A 536 21.89 -9.10 24.03
N HIS A 537 20.74 -9.68 24.40
CA HIS A 537 19.42 -9.39 23.82
C HIS A 537 19.37 -9.54 22.28
N TRP A 538 19.97 -10.61 21.75
CA TRP A 538 19.88 -10.94 20.33
C TRP A 538 19.63 -12.44 20.12
N PHE A 539 19.10 -12.77 18.95
CA PHE A 539 19.12 -14.12 18.41
C PHE A 539 19.78 -14.14 17.04
N LYS A 540 20.34 -15.29 16.69
CA LYS A 540 21.06 -15.56 15.46
C LYS A 540 20.37 -16.73 14.76
N VAL A 541 20.17 -16.64 13.45
CA VAL A 541 19.49 -17.67 12.66
C VAL A 541 20.09 -17.79 11.25
N GLY A 542 20.19 -19.02 10.73
CA GLY A 542 20.65 -19.30 9.37
C GLY A 542 22.18 -19.39 9.22
N GLU A 543 22.64 -19.72 8.01
CA GLU A 543 24.04 -19.65 7.59
C GLU A 543 24.11 -19.08 6.16
N PRO A 544 24.88 -18.00 5.90
CA PRO A 544 25.54 -17.14 6.88
C PRO A 544 24.52 -16.52 7.83
N ALA A 545 24.90 -16.38 9.09
CA ALA A 545 23.91 -16.14 10.12
C ALA A 545 23.43 -14.69 10.20
N ALA A 546 22.11 -14.53 10.29
CA ALA A 546 21.43 -13.26 10.57
C ALA A 546 21.36 -13.01 12.07
N VAL A 547 21.85 -11.86 12.54
CA VAL A 547 21.68 -11.45 13.94
C VAL A 547 20.53 -10.44 14.03
N PHE A 548 19.65 -10.66 15.00
CA PHE A 548 18.46 -9.85 15.23
C PHE A 548 18.42 -9.41 16.70
N PRO A 549 18.33 -8.10 16.97
CA PRO A 549 18.16 -7.61 18.32
C PRO A 549 16.75 -7.89 18.84
N LEU A 550 16.58 -7.80 20.17
CA LEU A 550 15.32 -7.92 20.88
C LEU A 550 14.88 -6.56 21.47
N PRO A 551 14.47 -5.60 20.62
CA PRO A 551 14.12 -4.26 21.06
C PRO A 551 12.82 -4.19 21.87
N GLY A 552 12.02 -5.25 21.92
CA GLY A 552 10.64 -5.18 22.40
C GLY A 552 9.69 -4.54 21.39
N TYR A 553 8.50 -4.18 21.85
CA TYR A 553 7.46 -3.54 21.04
C TYR A 553 6.75 -2.45 21.85
N ILE A 554 6.13 -1.49 21.15
CA ILE A 554 5.24 -0.50 21.76
C ILE A 554 3.85 -1.11 21.87
N ASP A 555 3.32 -1.20 23.08
CA ASP A 555 1.98 -1.73 23.31
C ASP A 555 0.87 -0.69 23.05
N TYR A 556 -0.39 -1.10 23.20
CA TYR A 556 -1.54 -0.22 23.01
C TYR A 556 -1.65 0.85 24.11
N THR A 557 -0.80 0.87 25.13
CA THR A 557 -0.72 1.99 26.07
C THR A 557 0.35 3.00 25.69
N GLY A 558 1.06 2.77 24.57
CA GLY A 558 2.23 3.57 24.18
C GLY A 558 3.48 3.24 25.00
N SER A 559 3.47 2.17 25.79
CA SER A 559 4.58 1.76 26.64
C SER A 559 5.42 0.70 25.94
N MET A 560 6.73 0.71 26.20
CA MET A 560 7.59 -0.39 25.76
C MET A 560 7.34 -1.66 26.58
N ALA A 561 7.20 -2.78 25.88
CA ALA A 561 6.99 -4.10 26.46
C ALA A 561 7.96 -5.12 25.83
N GLY A 562 8.38 -6.10 26.63
CA GLY A 562 9.20 -7.22 26.14
C GLY A 562 10.63 -6.86 25.72
N VAL A 563 11.16 -5.70 26.13
CA VAL A 563 12.55 -5.29 25.87
C VAL A 563 13.52 -6.38 26.35
N GLY A 564 14.42 -6.83 25.48
CA GLY A 564 15.39 -7.90 25.75
C GLY A 564 14.82 -9.32 25.69
N LYS A 565 13.50 -9.45 25.65
CA LYS A 565 12.79 -10.74 25.69
C LYS A 565 12.11 -11.09 24.38
N ARG A 566 11.79 -10.06 23.60
CA ARG A 566 10.88 -10.16 22.46
C ARG A 566 11.28 -9.20 21.35
N THR A 567 11.05 -9.63 20.11
CA THR A 567 10.98 -8.74 18.96
C THR A 567 9.75 -9.07 18.12
N ASP A 568 9.10 -8.03 17.63
CA ASP A 568 8.01 -8.11 16.65
C ASP A 568 8.56 -7.52 15.35
N ILE A 569 8.90 -8.36 14.37
CA ILE A 569 9.40 -7.90 13.07
C ILE A 569 8.25 -7.96 12.08
N TRP A 570 7.78 -6.81 11.62
CA TRP A 570 6.65 -6.75 10.71
C TRP A 570 7.00 -7.24 9.30
N ASN A 571 5.98 -7.82 8.64
CA ASN A 571 5.95 -8.01 7.19
C ASN A 571 4.75 -7.24 6.60
N ALA A 572 4.65 -7.19 5.28
CA ALA A 572 3.63 -6.41 4.58
C ALA A 572 2.23 -7.05 4.56
N HIS A 573 2.04 -8.24 5.13
CA HIS A 573 0.80 -9.02 4.97
C HIS A 573 -0.24 -8.73 6.06
N ALA A 574 -1.40 -8.22 5.63
CA ALA A 574 -2.56 -8.07 6.49
C ALA A 574 -3.25 -9.42 6.75
N ASP A 575 -3.81 -9.61 7.95
CA ASP A 575 -4.69 -10.73 8.23
C ASP A 575 -6.06 -10.48 7.59
N LYS A 576 -6.48 -11.37 6.69
CA LYS A 576 -7.77 -11.28 5.97
C LYS A 576 -8.96 -11.67 6.86
N ASP A 577 -8.72 -12.50 7.88
CA ASP A 577 -9.75 -13.01 8.78
C ASP A 577 -9.95 -12.09 10.00
N SER A 578 -8.97 -11.24 10.29
CA SER A 578 -9.03 -10.24 11.35
C SER A 578 -8.53 -8.88 10.87
N PRO A 579 -9.42 -7.92 10.55
CA PRO A 579 -9.04 -6.62 9.98
C PRO A 579 -8.11 -5.81 10.89
N SER A 580 -8.12 -6.09 12.19
CA SER A 580 -7.26 -5.48 13.20
C SER A 580 -5.86 -6.10 13.28
N ASN A 581 -5.61 -7.23 12.62
CA ASN A 581 -4.34 -7.92 12.73
C ASN A 581 -3.54 -7.89 11.43
N ALA A 582 -2.23 -7.96 11.57
CA ALA A 582 -1.30 -8.18 10.48
C ALA A 582 -0.22 -9.16 10.92
N TYR A 583 0.45 -9.75 9.95
CA TYR A 583 1.46 -10.75 10.25
C TYR A 583 2.81 -10.10 10.53
N GLY A 584 3.50 -10.71 11.48
CA GLY A 584 4.88 -10.40 11.79
C GLY A 584 5.55 -11.65 12.35
N GLN A 585 6.87 -11.61 12.36
CA GLN A 585 7.66 -12.60 13.05
C GLN A 585 7.69 -12.25 14.53
N TYR A 586 7.18 -13.17 15.34
CA TYR A 586 7.20 -13.09 16.79
C TYR A 586 8.27 -14.04 17.33
N ILE A 587 9.17 -13.50 18.14
CA ILE A 587 10.21 -14.27 18.81
C ILE A 587 10.19 -13.89 20.28
N TYR A 588 10.15 -14.90 21.15
CA TYR A 588 10.04 -14.76 22.59
C TYR A 588 10.96 -15.78 23.25
N GLU A 589 11.69 -15.35 24.29
CA GLU A 589 12.63 -16.13 25.12
C GLU A 589 12.50 -17.66 24.92
N GLY A 590 13.35 -18.26 24.06
CA GLY A 590 13.35 -19.69 23.70
C GLY A 590 13.20 -19.99 22.20
N PRO A 591 13.00 -21.27 21.80
CA PRO A 591 13.01 -21.71 20.40
C PRO A 591 11.72 -21.40 19.60
N VAL A 592 10.90 -20.44 20.04
CA VAL A 592 9.58 -20.21 19.45
C VAL A 592 9.61 -18.99 18.53
N SER A 593 10.06 -19.22 17.28
CA SER A 593 9.68 -18.41 16.12
C SER A 593 8.27 -18.83 15.70
N LYS A 594 7.25 -18.05 16.06
CA LYS A 594 5.88 -18.29 15.56
C LYS A 594 5.49 -17.15 14.63
N TYR A 595 5.46 -17.46 13.34
CA TYR A 595 4.76 -16.64 12.37
C TYR A 595 3.29 -16.49 12.81
N SER A 596 2.89 -15.28 13.22
CA SER A 596 1.58 -15.07 13.84
C SER A 596 1.00 -13.70 13.54
N ALA A 597 -0.33 -13.66 13.52
CA ALA A 597 -1.07 -12.43 13.42
C ALA A 597 -0.96 -11.65 14.73
N GLN A 598 -0.59 -10.37 14.65
CA GLN A 598 -0.48 -9.44 15.76
C GLN A 598 -1.32 -8.19 15.46
N THR A 599 -1.78 -7.56 16.52
CA THR A 599 -2.53 -6.30 16.50
C THR A 599 -1.77 -5.19 15.75
N LYS A 600 -2.36 -4.61 14.70
CA LYS A 600 -1.77 -3.54 13.88
C LYS A 600 -1.41 -2.29 14.69
N ALA A 601 -2.12 -2.06 15.79
CA ALA A 601 -1.89 -0.91 16.67
C ALA A 601 -0.54 -0.96 17.41
N ARG A 602 0.15 -2.11 17.50
CA ARG A 602 1.45 -2.19 18.18
C ARG A 602 2.56 -1.57 17.34
N GLY A 603 3.57 -1.00 18.01
CA GLY A 603 4.80 -0.57 17.37
C GLY A 603 5.81 -1.71 17.32
N GLY A 604 6.12 -2.20 16.13
CA GLY A 604 7.08 -3.29 15.90
C GLY A 604 8.25 -2.83 15.02
N SER A 605 9.31 -3.63 14.97
CA SER A 605 10.46 -3.37 14.11
C SER A 605 10.16 -3.71 12.64
N VAL A 606 10.88 -3.06 11.73
CA VAL A 606 10.89 -3.39 10.30
C VAL A 606 12.32 -3.75 9.90
N ARG A 607 12.50 -4.84 9.15
CA ARG A 607 13.76 -5.15 8.47
C ARG A 607 13.47 -5.29 6.99
N CYS A 608 13.99 -4.36 6.20
CA CYS A 608 13.68 -4.25 4.79
C CYS A 608 14.41 -5.30 3.96
N VAL A 609 13.84 -5.63 2.81
CA VAL A 609 14.43 -6.48 1.77
C VAL A 609 14.64 -5.70 0.48
N SER A 610 15.56 -6.13 -0.38
CA SER A 610 15.79 -5.51 -1.68
C SER A 610 14.50 -5.48 -2.53
N LEU A 611 14.37 -4.49 -3.42
CA LEU A 611 13.25 -4.41 -4.36
C LEU A 611 13.34 -5.49 -5.43
N GLU A 612 14.56 -5.71 -5.92
CA GLU A 612 14.88 -6.75 -6.87
C GLU A 612 15.29 -8.01 -6.12
N LYS A 613 14.91 -9.16 -6.68
CA LYS A 613 15.47 -10.42 -6.24
C LYS A 613 16.98 -10.37 -6.46
N VAL A 614 17.74 -10.85 -5.49
CA VAL A 614 19.19 -10.99 -5.67
C VAL A 614 19.37 -12.11 -6.70
N PRO A 615 20.08 -11.88 -7.81
CA PRO A 615 20.49 -12.96 -8.70
C PRO A 615 21.18 -14.03 -7.85
N PHE A 616 20.88 -15.31 -8.09
CA PHE A 616 21.32 -16.47 -7.28
C PHE A 616 22.85 -16.56 -7.04
N GLU A 617 23.61 -15.69 -7.68
CA GLU A 617 25.06 -15.57 -7.75
C GLU A 617 25.72 -14.87 -6.56
N ASN A 618 24.97 -14.06 -5.82
CA ASN A 618 25.52 -13.24 -4.73
C ASN A 618 25.06 -13.68 -3.34
N ALA A 619 24.43 -14.86 -3.23
CA ALA A 619 24.21 -15.45 -1.93
C ALA A 619 25.50 -16.07 -1.38
N PRO A 620 26.08 -15.59 -0.26
CA PRO A 620 27.15 -16.34 0.39
C PRO A 620 26.50 -17.63 0.87
N GLY A 621 26.91 -18.75 0.27
CA GLY A 621 26.21 -20.02 0.41
C GLY A 621 25.68 -20.48 -0.94
N MET A 622 26.57 -20.73 -1.90
CA MET A 622 26.31 -21.77 -2.88
C MET A 622 25.83 -23.01 -2.10
N PRO A 623 24.72 -23.66 -2.47
CA PRO A 623 24.41 -24.98 -1.95
C PRO A 623 25.61 -25.86 -2.29
N VAL A 624 26.43 -26.14 -1.28
CA VAL A 624 27.37 -27.25 -1.34
C VAL A 624 26.53 -28.48 -1.63
N GLN A 625 26.98 -29.30 -2.59
CA GLN A 625 26.48 -30.64 -2.89
C GLN A 625 25.58 -31.26 -1.79
N GLY A 626 24.33 -31.52 -2.15
CA GLY A 626 23.56 -32.62 -1.56
C GLY A 626 22.65 -32.29 -0.37
N SER A 627 21.42 -31.87 -0.66
CA SER A 627 20.23 -32.52 -0.10
C SER A 627 18.97 -32.12 -0.87
N TYR A 628 18.52 -32.96 -1.80
CA TYR A 628 17.15 -32.95 -2.31
C TYR A 628 16.43 -34.20 -1.80
N THR A 629 15.13 -34.11 -1.56
CA THR A 629 14.28 -35.31 -1.40
C THR A 629 13.73 -35.69 -2.77
N ARG A 630 13.58 -36.99 -3.00
CA ARG A 630 12.97 -37.49 -4.23
C ARG A 630 11.89 -38.50 -3.97
N LYS A 631 10.83 -38.45 -4.77
CA LYS A 631 9.83 -39.50 -4.89
C LYS A 631 9.81 -40.00 -6.33
N VAL A 632 9.80 -41.32 -6.50
CA VAL A 632 9.85 -41.98 -7.80
C VAL A 632 8.49 -42.57 -8.10
N PHE A 633 8.01 -42.32 -9.32
CA PHE A 633 6.74 -42.82 -9.83
C PHE A 633 7.02 -43.76 -10.99
N ASP A 634 6.50 -44.98 -10.90
CA ASP A 634 6.42 -45.86 -12.05
C ASP A 634 5.35 -45.29 -12.97
N SER A 635 5.76 -44.81 -14.14
CA SER A 635 4.84 -44.06 -15.00
C SER A 635 4.01 -44.97 -15.89
N GLY A 636 4.52 -46.16 -16.19
CA GLY A 636 3.96 -47.04 -17.23
C GLY A 636 3.96 -46.43 -18.63
N MET A 637 4.56 -45.24 -18.82
CA MET A 637 4.85 -44.64 -20.12
C MET A 637 6.16 -45.24 -20.64
N VAL A 638 6.34 -45.18 -21.96
CA VAL A 638 7.56 -45.69 -22.61
C VAL A 638 8.25 -44.50 -23.23
N GLU A 639 9.54 -44.35 -22.92
CA GLU A 639 10.42 -43.35 -23.53
C GLU A 639 9.90 -41.91 -23.31
N LEU A 640 9.78 -41.46 -22.05
CA LEU A 640 9.20 -40.15 -21.69
C LEU A 640 10.21 -39.00 -21.85
N SER A 641 10.16 -38.35 -23.01
CA SER A 641 11.17 -37.37 -23.43
C SER A 641 10.75 -35.91 -23.20
N GLY A 642 9.44 -35.61 -23.10
CA GLY A 642 8.97 -34.22 -22.89
C GLY A 642 7.92 -34.02 -21.82
N LEU A 643 7.92 -32.84 -21.19
CA LEU A 643 6.93 -32.44 -20.17
C LEU A 643 6.57 -30.95 -20.22
N CYS A 644 5.27 -30.62 -20.22
CA CYS A 644 4.81 -29.26 -19.94
C CYS A 644 3.47 -29.21 -19.21
N PHE A 645 3.20 -28.13 -18.47
CA PHE A 645 1.88 -27.94 -17.86
C PHE A 645 0.79 -27.68 -18.89
N SER A 646 -0.45 -28.08 -18.56
CA SER A 646 -1.65 -27.51 -19.17
C SER A 646 -1.71 -25.99 -18.94
N LYS A 647 -2.49 -25.27 -19.76
CA LYS A 647 -2.60 -23.80 -19.67
C LYS A 647 -3.03 -23.27 -18.29
N ASP A 648 -3.83 -24.06 -17.56
CA ASP A 648 -4.29 -23.75 -16.20
C ASP A 648 -3.52 -24.48 -15.10
N SER A 649 -2.42 -25.17 -15.47
CA SER A 649 -1.56 -25.95 -14.58
C SER A 649 -2.34 -27.02 -13.77
N SER A 650 -3.43 -27.53 -14.33
CA SER A 650 -4.27 -28.56 -13.69
C SER A 650 -3.75 -29.97 -13.91
N PHE A 651 -3.01 -30.23 -14.99
CA PHE A 651 -2.39 -31.51 -15.32
C PHE A 651 -1.11 -31.30 -16.15
N ILE A 652 -0.35 -32.37 -16.41
CA ILE A 652 0.90 -32.32 -17.21
C ILE A 652 0.68 -33.03 -18.55
N TRP A 653 1.10 -32.39 -19.64
CA TRP A 653 1.32 -33.05 -20.92
C TRP A 653 2.68 -33.71 -20.91
N GLY A 654 2.73 -34.97 -21.33
CA GLY A 654 3.97 -35.68 -21.63
C GLY A 654 4.02 -36.13 -23.08
N VAL A 655 5.21 -36.26 -23.64
CA VAL A 655 5.42 -36.92 -24.95
C VAL A 655 6.50 -37.98 -24.83
N GLY A 656 6.49 -38.93 -25.77
CA GLY A 656 7.56 -39.91 -25.86
C GLY A 656 7.81 -40.41 -27.27
N ASP A 657 8.97 -41.02 -27.47
CA ASP A 657 9.57 -41.38 -28.77
C ASP A 657 8.66 -42.24 -29.64
N GLN A 658 7.76 -42.99 -29.03
CA GLN A 658 6.81 -43.82 -29.76
C GLN A 658 5.70 -43.01 -30.43
N GLY A 659 5.66 -41.69 -30.27
CA GLY A 659 4.66 -40.81 -30.89
C GLY A 659 3.36 -40.70 -30.10
N TYR A 660 3.43 -40.89 -28.78
CA TYR A 660 2.29 -40.72 -27.88
C TYR A 660 2.31 -39.35 -27.22
N LEU A 661 1.14 -38.72 -27.17
CA LEU A 661 0.85 -37.60 -26.28
C LEU A 661 0.11 -38.14 -25.04
N TYR A 662 0.70 -37.92 -23.88
CA TYR A 662 0.19 -38.35 -22.58
C TYR A 662 -0.48 -37.19 -21.85
N HIS A 663 -1.70 -37.40 -21.38
CA HIS A 663 -2.37 -36.52 -20.41
C HIS A 663 -2.17 -37.11 -19.02
N ILE A 664 -1.30 -36.51 -18.19
CA ILE A 664 -0.89 -37.05 -16.90
C ILE A 664 -1.60 -36.29 -15.77
N ASP A 665 -2.49 -36.98 -15.07
CA ASP A 665 -3.21 -36.47 -13.91
C ASP A 665 -2.49 -36.80 -12.60
N PHE A 666 -2.45 -35.82 -11.69
CA PHE A 666 -1.91 -35.97 -10.35
C PHE A 666 -3.00 -35.65 -9.32
N ALA A 667 -3.43 -36.65 -8.54
CA ALA A 667 -4.32 -36.41 -7.40
C ALA A 667 -3.60 -35.55 -6.33
N ASP A 668 -4.34 -34.81 -5.49
CA ASP A 668 -3.83 -33.84 -4.50
C ASP A 668 -2.72 -34.34 -3.54
N ASN A 669 -2.50 -35.65 -3.44
CA ASN A 669 -1.44 -36.27 -2.63
C ASN A 669 -0.34 -36.99 -3.44
N VAL A 670 -0.35 -36.90 -4.77
CA VAL A 670 0.70 -37.43 -5.66
C VAL A 670 1.06 -38.89 -5.34
N GLU A 671 0.06 -39.75 -5.06
CA GLU A 671 0.28 -41.18 -4.78
C GLU A 671 -0.32 -42.09 -5.86
N ASN A 672 -1.25 -41.59 -6.67
CA ASN A 672 -1.84 -42.31 -7.80
C ASN A 672 -1.78 -41.40 -9.04
N MET A 673 -0.93 -41.77 -9.99
CA MET A 673 -0.83 -41.12 -11.29
C MET A 673 -1.65 -41.92 -12.30
N THR A 674 -2.46 -41.24 -13.10
CA THR A 674 -3.19 -41.86 -14.22
C THR A 674 -2.89 -41.09 -15.49
N TYR A 675 -2.84 -41.79 -16.62
CA TYR A 675 -2.67 -41.16 -17.92
C TYR A 675 -3.68 -41.66 -18.95
N THR A 676 -3.92 -40.83 -19.97
CA THR A 676 -4.55 -41.25 -21.23
C THR A 676 -3.60 -40.92 -22.38
N GLU A 677 -3.59 -41.76 -23.41
CA GLU A 677 -2.67 -41.64 -24.55
C GLU A 677 -3.41 -41.34 -25.86
N HIS A 678 -2.76 -40.56 -26.72
CA HIS A 678 -3.17 -40.34 -28.11
C HIS A 678 -1.98 -40.60 -29.03
N TYR A 679 -2.17 -41.47 -30.02
CA TYR A 679 -1.10 -41.90 -30.92
C TYR A 679 -1.08 -41.09 -32.22
N TYR A 680 0.08 -40.56 -32.59
CA TYR A 680 0.24 -39.61 -33.69
C TYR A 680 1.01 -40.11 -34.93
N HIS A 681 1.40 -41.39 -34.98
CA HIS A 681 2.12 -42.07 -36.07
C HIS A 681 3.53 -41.54 -36.42
N ASP A 682 3.91 -40.33 -36.01
CA ASP A 682 5.29 -39.82 -36.14
C ASP A 682 6.07 -40.26 -34.88
N ALA A 683 7.13 -41.06 -35.09
CA ALA A 683 8.03 -41.52 -34.03
C ALA A 683 9.15 -40.46 -33.83
N ASP A 684 9.81 -40.48 -32.67
CA ASP A 684 10.74 -39.47 -32.10
C ASP A 684 10.05 -38.16 -31.66
N MET A 685 9.23 -38.19 -30.61
CA MET A 685 8.77 -36.94 -29.97
C MET A 685 9.64 -36.62 -28.77
N GLU A 686 10.51 -35.63 -28.91
CA GLU A 686 11.57 -35.40 -27.92
C GLU A 686 11.19 -34.42 -26.83
N ASP A 687 10.40 -33.40 -27.13
CA ASP A 687 9.89 -32.52 -26.08
C ASP A 687 8.59 -31.82 -26.49
N VAL A 688 7.87 -31.29 -25.51
CA VAL A 688 6.61 -30.57 -25.69
C VAL A 688 6.60 -29.27 -24.90
N THR A 689 6.08 -28.22 -25.51
CA THR A 689 5.82 -26.95 -24.83
C THR A 689 4.46 -26.38 -25.22
N LEU A 690 3.98 -25.42 -24.43
CA LEU A 690 2.68 -24.79 -24.60
C LEU A 690 2.84 -23.31 -24.91
N ASP A 691 2.13 -22.82 -25.93
CA ASP A 691 1.96 -21.39 -26.14
C ASP A 691 0.91 -20.85 -25.16
N PRO A 692 1.28 -20.01 -24.19
CA PRO A 692 0.33 -19.52 -23.18
C PRO A 692 -0.79 -18.65 -23.79
N ALA A 693 -0.55 -18.01 -24.94
CA ALA A 693 -1.54 -17.16 -25.58
C ALA A 693 -2.68 -18.00 -26.16
N THR A 694 -2.35 -19.03 -26.92
CA THR A 694 -3.33 -19.86 -27.66
C THR A 694 -3.76 -21.11 -26.90
N GLY A 695 -2.88 -21.67 -26.06
CA GLY A 695 -3.00 -23.00 -25.48
C GLY A 695 -2.56 -24.12 -26.43
N ASP A 696 -2.08 -23.79 -27.64
CA ASP A 696 -1.60 -24.79 -28.60
C ASP A 696 -0.29 -25.42 -28.11
N LEU A 697 -0.15 -26.73 -28.33
CA LEU A 697 1.11 -27.43 -28.03
C LEU A 697 2.06 -27.37 -29.23
N TYR A 698 3.34 -27.23 -28.93
CA TYR A 698 4.43 -27.36 -29.88
C TYR A 698 5.30 -28.54 -29.46
N VAL A 699 5.52 -29.48 -30.37
CA VAL A 699 6.26 -30.73 -30.11
C VAL A 699 7.48 -30.77 -31.03
N ALA A 700 8.65 -31.03 -30.45
CA ALA A 700 9.89 -31.25 -31.20
C ALA A 700 9.92 -32.70 -31.72
N ILE A 701 10.23 -32.87 -33.00
CA ILE A 701 10.31 -34.18 -33.64
C ILE A 701 11.72 -34.41 -34.18
N GLU A 702 12.46 -35.36 -33.61
CA GLU A 702 13.87 -35.60 -33.94
C GLU A 702 14.02 -36.13 -35.37
N GLY A 703 13.41 -37.29 -35.67
CA GLY A 703 13.58 -37.99 -36.95
C GLY A 703 13.15 -37.16 -38.16
N SER A 704 12.29 -36.15 -37.96
CA SER A 704 11.86 -35.24 -39.02
C SER A 704 12.45 -33.82 -38.94
N GLN A 705 13.14 -33.48 -37.84
CA GLN A 705 13.78 -32.19 -37.58
C GLN A 705 12.80 -31.00 -37.67
N LYS A 706 11.60 -31.18 -37.12
CA LYS A 706 10.49 -30.22 -37.21
C LYS A 706 9.92 -29.90 -35.84
N MET A 707 9.32 -28.71 -35.76
CA MET A 707 8.33 -28.40 -34.75
C MET A 707 6.94 -28.69 -35.30
N TYR A 708 6.16 -29.51 -34.59
CA TYR A 708 4.74 -29.71 -34.86
C TYR A 708 3.89 -28.87 -33.94
N LYS A 709 2.77 -28.40 -34.47
CA LYS A 709 1.74 -27.68 -33.72
C LYS A 709 0.51 -28.57 -33.59
N LEU A 710 0.06 -28.80 -32.34
CA LEU A 710 -1.16 -29.49 -31.99
C LEU A 710 -2.17 -28.46 -31.43
N PRO A 711 -3.23 -28.10 -32.19
CA PRO A 711 -4.14 -27.04 -31.77
C PRO A 711 -5.06 -27.40 -30.59
N ALA A 712 -5.23 -26.46 -29.66
CA ALA A 712 -6.21 -26.51 -28.59
C ALA A 712 -7.65 -26.25 -29.11
N PRO A 713 -8.70 -26.64 -28.37
CA PRO A 713 -8.70 -27.45 -27.14
C PRO A 713 -8.75 -28.97 -27.42
N GLY A 714 -8.57 -29.37 -28.68
CA GLY A 714 -8.82 -30.73 -29.12
C GLY A 714 -7.59 -31.64 -29.08
N TYR A 715 -6.41 -31.13 -29.46
CA TYR A 715 -5.19 -31.92 -29.63
C TYR A 715 -5.49 -33.28 -30.28
N ASN A 716 -6.25 -33.27 -31.39
CA ASN A 716 -6.64 -34.46 -32.16
C ASN A 716 -6.04 -34.44 -33.58
N SER A 717 -5.19 -33.46 -33.85
CA SER A 717 -4.58 -33.21 -35.16
C SER A 717 -3.30 -32.43 -34.96
N TYR A 718 -2.35 -32.61 -35.86
CA TYR A 718 -1.13 -31.83 -35.90
C TYR A 718 -0.91 -31.22 -37.28
N SER A 719 -0.07 -30.21 -37.32
CA SER A 719 0.45 -29.61 -38.55
C SER A 719 1.91 -29.25 -38.34
N THR A 720 2.71 -29.25 -39.41
CA THR A 720 4.07 -28.72 -39.33
C THR A 720 4.02 -27.23 -39.01
N ALA A 721 4.60 -26.82 -37.88
CA ALA A 721 4.77 -25.41 -37.55
C ALA A 721 5.90 -24.83 -38.39
N PHE A 722 7.10 -25.40 -38.26
CA PHE A 722 8.28 -25.04 -39.06
C PHE A 722 9.36 -26.12 -38.98
N TYR A 723 10.34 -26.03 -39.88
CA TYR A 723 11.56 -26.82 -39.84
C TYR A 723 12.60 -26.15 -38.97
N VAL A 724 13.32 -26.93 -38.17
CA VAL A 724 14.51 -26.43 -37.47
C VAL A 724 15.67 -26.48 -38.47
N GLN A 725 15.75 -25.44 -39.31
CA GLN A 725 16.63 -25.44 -40.49
C GLN A 725 18.10 -25.73 -40.14
N GLU A 726 18.56 -25.27 -38.98
CA GLU A 726 19.94 -25.53 -38.55
C GLU A 726 20.20 -27.02 -38.27
N ALA A 727 19.26 -27.74 -37.68
CA ALA A 727 19.38 -29.19 -37.48
C ALA A 727 19.35 -29.95 -38.82
N VAL A 728 18.48 -29.52 -39.75
CA VAL A 728 18.42 -30.05 -41.13
C VAL A 728 19.76 -29.82 -41.85
N ASP A 729 20.33 -28.62 -41.74
CA ASP A 729 21.60 -28.25 -42.38
C ASP A 729 22.80 -29.01 -41.79
N MET A 730 22.76 -29.29 -40.48
CA MET A 730 23.79 -30.06 -39.79
C MET A 730 23.74 -31.57 -40.11
N ASN A 731 22.63 -32.06 -40.68
CA ASN A 731 22.42 -33.45 -41.07
C ASN A 731 22.76 -34.45 -39.93
N ILE A 732 22.27 -34.13 -38.72
CA ILE A 732 22.58 -34.83 -37.47
C ILE A 732 21.78 -36.12 -37.24
N GLY A 733 20.76 -36.41 -38.06
CA GLY A 733 20.01 -37.67 -37.97
C GLY A 733 19.20 -37.79 -36.67
N ASN A 734 19.14 -38.99 -36.11
CA ASN A 734 18.52 -39.30 -34.81
C ASN A 734 19.51 -39.04 -33.64
N SER A 735 20.13 -37.86 -33.66
CA SER A 735 20.88 -37.29 -32.53
C SER A 735 20.71 -35.76 -32.56
N GLY A 736 19.44 -35.38 -32.65
CA GLY A 736 18.87 -34.24 -33.33
C GLY A 736 18.34 -33.17 -32.38
N LEU A 737 17.04 -32.86 -32.52
CA LEU A 737 16.32 -32.02 -31.55
C LEU A 737 16.14 -32.83 -30.28
N GLU A 738 16.18 -32.18 -29.11
CA GLU A 738 15.88 -32.85 -27.84
C GLU A 738 14.86 -31.99 -27.10
N GLY A 739 15.30 -31.02 -26.29
CA GLY A 739 14.38 -30.16 -25.56
C GLY A 739 13.70 -29.05 -26.37
N CYS A 740 12.53 -28.60 -25.93
CA CYS A 740 11.89 -27.38 -26.44
C CYS A 740 11.06 -26.67 -25.37
N THR A 741 11.13 -25.34 -25.34
CA THR A 741 10.36 -24.57 -24.36
C THR A 741 9.99 -23.17 -24.85
N MET A 742 8.76 -22.75 -24.59
CA MET A 742 8.29 -21.42 -24.94
C MET A 742 9.04 -20.36 -24.13
N TYR A 743 9.49 -19.32 -24.81
CA TYR A 743 10.15 -18.16 -24.25
C TYR A 743 9.35 -16.89 -24.53
N LYS A 744 9.68 -15.81 -23.81
CA LYS A 744 9.04 -14.49 -23.89
C LYS A 744 8.87 -14.01 -25.35
N ASP A 745 7.81 -13.25 -25.59
CA ASP A 745 7.49 -12.60 -26.88
C ASP A 745 7.23 -13.55 -28.06
N GLY A 746 6.64 -14.72 -27.83
CA GLY A 746 6.34 -15.68 -28.90
C GLY A 746 7.60 -16.27 -29.53
N LYS A 747 8.64 -16.45 -28.71
CA LYS A 747 9.89 -17.11 -29.08
C LYS A 747 9.89 -18.51 -28.48
N ILE A 748 10.69 -19.40 -29.04
CA ILE A 748 10.86 -20.75 -28.53
C ILE A 748 12.35 -21.07 -28.48
N TYR A 749 12.79 -21.62 -27.36
CA TYR A 749 14.09 -22.27 -27.26
C TYR A 749 13.98 -23.71 -27.70
N ILE A 750 14.94 -24.16 -28.50
CA ILE A 750 15.01 -25.53 -29.03
C ILE A 750 16.43 -26.04 -28.77
N GLY A 751 16.53 -27.14 -28.05
CA GLY A 751 17.75 -27.85 -27.72
C GLY A 751 18.18 -28.80 -28.82
N CYS A 752 19.44 -29.20 -28.76
CA CYS A 752 20.03 -30.20 -29.62
C CYS A 752 21.06 -30.99 -28.83
N GLN A 753 20.93 -32.31 -28.90
CA GLN A 753 21.85 -33.25 -28.27
C GLN A 753 23.30 -32.95 -28.68
N TYR A 754 23.51 -32.84 -29.99
CA TYR A 754 24.84 -32.65 -30.56
C TYR A 754 25.46 -31.28 -30.18
N GLY A 755 26.41 -31.33 -29.24
CA GLY A 755 27.23 -30.19 -28.84
C GLY A 755 26.52 -29.20 -27.90
N ALA A 756 25.45 -29.64 -27.23
CA ALA A 756 24.62 -28.87 -26.31
C ALA A 756 24.24 -27.49 -26.89
N ASN A 757 23.70 -27.48 -28.11
CA ASN A 757 23.30 -26.24 -28.77
C ASN A 757 21.87 -25.87 -28.35
N LEU A 758 21.69 -24.59 -28.05
CA LEU A 758 20.38 -23.98 -27.82
C LEU A 758 20.10 -22.96 -28.92
N TRP A 759 19.01 -23.14 -29.65
CA TRP A 759 18.57 -22.23 -30.70
C TRP A 759 17.32 -21.48 -30.27
N THR A 760 17.21 -20.22 -30.67
CA THR A 760 15.98 -19.43 -30.49
C THR A 760 15.31 -19.22 -31.82
N TYR A 761 14.02 -19.55 -31.92
CA TYR A 761 13.19 -19.29 -33.09
C TYR A 761 12.00 -18.41 -32.70
N ASN A 762 11.39 -17.72 -33.67
CA ASN A 762 10.02 -17.25 -33.51
C ASN A 762 9.02 -18.30 -34.04
N LEU A 763 7.73 -18.15 -33.73
CA LEU A 763 6.69 -19.09 -34.17
C LEU A 763 6.44 -19.10 -35.70
N ALA A 764 7.06 -18.19 -36.45
CA ALA A 764 7.07 -18.23 -37.91
C ALA A 764 8.20 -19.11 -38.48
N GLY A 765 9.05 -19.69 -37.62
CA GLY A 765 10.17 -20.54 -38.01
C GLY A 765 11.44 -19.79 -38.39
N GLU A 766 11.53 -18.49 -38.07
CA GLU A 766 12.75 -17.71 -38.31
C GLU A 766 13.71 -17.89 -37.12
N LYS A 767 14.93 -18.32 -37.42
CA LYS A 767 16.01 -18.41 -36.42
C LYS A 767 16.43 -17.01 -35.98
N LEU A 768 16.46 -16.79 -34.68
CA LEU A 768 16.85 -15.53 -34.05
C LEU A 768 18.27 -15.60 -33.47
N ALA A 769 18.64 -16.70 -32.81
CA ALA A 769 19.92 -16.84 -32.14
C ALA A 769 20.37 -18.30 -32.03
N ARG A 770 21.66 -18.50 -31.78
CA ARG A 770 22.29 -19.76 -31.39
C ARG A 770 23.23 -19.52 -30.23
N ILE A 771 23.14 -20.35 -29.20
CA ILE A 771 23.99 -20.36 -28.02
C ILE A 771 24.53 -21.78 -27.89
N GLN A 772 25.82 -21.90 -27.60
CA GLN A 772 26.44 -23.19 -27.30
C GLN A 772 26.59 -23.28 -25.78
N LEU A 773 25.79 -24.13 -25.12
CA LEU A 773 25.70 -24.14 -23.66
C LEU A 773 27.04 -24.52 -23.00
N THR A 774 27.87 -25.34 -23.66
CA THR A 774 29.22 -25.68 -23.18
C THR A 774 30.14 -24.47 -22.98
N THR A 775 29.83 -23.33 -23.59
CA THR A 775 30.59 -22.08 -23.39
C THR A 775 30.22 -21.36 -22.09
N LEU A 776 29.04 -21.65 -21.55
CA LEU A 776 28.49 -21.07 -20.32
C LEU A 776 28.61 -22.04 -19.14
N ALA A 777 28.37 -23.32 -19.41
CA ALA A 777 28.44 -24.44 -18.48
C ALA A 777 29.39 -25.51 -19.03
N PRO A 778 30.69 -25.50 -18.72
CA PRO A 778 31.64 -26.48 -19.27
C PRO A 778 31.36 -27.93 -18.88
N GLY A 779 30.49 -28.16 -17.88
CA GLY A 779 30.07 -29.48 -17.42
C GLY A 779 28.88 -30.08 -18.16
N ILE A 780 28.22 -29.32 -19.04
CA ILE A 780 27.14 -29.83 -19.89
C ILE A 780 27.74 -30.53 -21.12
N GLU A 781 27.26 -31.73 -21.43
CA GLU A 781 27.65 -32.54 -22.57
C GLU A 781 26.58 -32.49 -23.66
N GLU A 782 25.30 -32.56 -23.28
CA GLU A 782 24.15 -32.44 -24.18
C GLU A 782 22.91 -31.78 -23.54
N VAL A 783 21.91 -31.48 -24.38
CA VAL A 783 20.60 -31.03 -23.93
C VAL A 783 19.66 -32.22 -24.03
N GLY A 784 19.09 -32.66 -22.92
CA GLY A 784 17.92 -33.53 -22.90
C GLY A 784 16.65 -32.69 -22.93
N GLY A 785 16.10 -32.34 -21.77
CA GLY A 785 14.84 -31.57 -21.66
C GLY A 785 15.03 -30.09 -21.38
N LEU A 786 14.06 -29.26 -21.78
CA LEU A 786 14.06 -27.82 -21.50
C LEU A 786 12.78 -27.36 -20.78
N CYS A 787 12.95 -26.60 -19.70
CA CYS A 787 11.83 -25.90 -19.05
C CYS A 787 12.20 -24.45 -18.77
N TYR A 788 11.58 -23.53 -19.50
CA TYR A 788 11.64 -22.12 -19.17
C TYR A 788 10.57 -21.77 -18.14
N ASP A 789 11.01 -21.34 -16.97
CA ASP A 789 10.15 -20.94 -15.86
C ASP A 789 9.87 -19.43 -15.91
N PHE A 790 8.65 -19.08 -16.33
CA PHE A 790 8.19 -17.69 -16.39
C PHE A 790 8.14 -16.99 -15.03
N GLN A 791 8.03 -17.72 -13.91
CA GLN A 791 7.93 -17.14 -12.57
C GLN A 791 9.30 -16.76 -11.99
N THR A 792 10.34 -17.53 -12.28
CA THR A 792 11.70 -17.27 -11.81
C THR A 792 12.62 -16.66 -12.87
N ASP A 793 12.18 -16.63 -14.13
CA ASP A 793 12.99 -16.21 -15.28
C ASP A 793 14.25 -17.06 -15.45
N LEU A 794 14.10 -18.38 -15.29
CA LEU A 794 15.17 -19.37 -15.35
C LEU A 794 14.93 -20.37 -16.47
N LEU A 795 16.01 -20.86 -17.08
CA LEU A 795 15.96 -22.00 -17.99
C LEU A 795 16.57 -23.22 -17.31
N TRP A 796 15.77 -24.26 -17.15
CA TRP A 796 16.18 -25.56 -16.62
C TRP A 796 16.49 -26.49 -17.78
N VAL A 797 17.62 -27.19 -17.69
CA VAL A 797 18.16 -28.04 -18.75
C VAL A 797 18.61 -29.36 -18.15
N THR A 798 18.02 -30.48 -18.54
CA THR A 798 18.60 -31.79 -18.20
C THR A 798 19.67 -32.18 -19.19
N ASP A 799 20.59 -33.02 -18.73
CA ASP A 799 21.68 -33.58 -19.51
C ASP A 799 21.75 -35.07 -19.21
N SER A 800 21.47 -35.89 -20.22
CA SER A 800 21.38 -37.34 -20.16
C SER A 800 22.74 -38.03 -20.17
N GLU A 801 23.78 -37.41 -20.72
CA GLU A 801 25.15 -37.95 -20.71
C GLU A 801 25.92 -37.59 -19.43
N ALA A 802 25.78 -36.35 -18.95
CA ALA A 802 26.40 -35.91 -17.70
C ALA A 802 25.59 -36.35 -16.47
N PHE A 803 24.33 -36.78 -16.66
CA PHE A 803 23.34 -37.06 -15.62
C PHE A 803 23.14 -35.90 -14.64
N LYS A 804 23.00 -34.70 -15.20
CA LYS A 804 22.90 -33.45 -14.46
C LYS A 804 21.68 -32.65 -14.83
N LEU A 805 21.28 -31.77 -13.92
CA LEU A 805 20.29 -30.73 -14.14
C LEU A 805 20.98 -29.38 -14.00
N PHE A 806 21.04 -28.63 -15.09
CA PHE A 806 21.59 -27.28 -15.14
C PHE A 806 20.48 -26.24 -15.07
N VAL A 807 20.82 -25.09 -14.48
CA VAL A 807 19.94 -23.93 -14.41
C VAL A 807 20.70 -22.73 -14.96
N PHE A 808 20.12 -22.05 -15.94
CA PHE A 808 20.63 -20.83 -16.54
C PHE A 808 19.68 -19.67 -16.23
N ASP A 809 20.17 -18.44 -16.36
CA ASP A 809 19.27 -17.30 -16.45
C ASP A 809 18.41 -17.38 -17.72
N GLY A 810 17.23 -16.75 -17.73
CA GLY A 810 16.26 -16.88 -18.82
C GLY A 810 16.74 -16.36 -20.18
N ALA A 811 17.71 -15.45 -20.19
CA ALA A 811 18.37 -14.96 -21.40
C ALA A 811 19.56 -15.85 -21.83
N VAL A 812 19.89 -16.88 -21.04
CA VAL A 812 20.94 -17.87 -21.28
C VAL A 812 22.29 -17.19 -21.52
N THR A 813 22.66 -16.31 -20.60
CA THR A 813 23.94 -15.60 -20.60
C THR A 813 24.95 -16.22 -19.64
N LYS A 814 24.50 -17.06 -18.70
CA LYS A 814 25.35 -17.75 -17.71
C LYS A 814 24.64 -18.93 -17.03
N GLU A 815 25.44 -19.89 -16.59
CA GLU A 815 25.02 -20.95 -15.67
C GLU A 815 24.86 -20.39 -14.25
N LEU A 816 23.79 -20.80 -13.56
CA LEU A 816 23.46 -20.40 -12.19
C LEU A 816 23.60 -21.55 -11.20
N ALA A 817 23.29 -22.78 -11.62
CA ALA A 817 23.39 -23.97 -10.77
C ALA A 817 23.55 -25.24 -11.61
N GLU A 818 24.18 -26.24 -11.01
CA GLU A 818 24.15 -27.64 -11.47
C GLU A 818 23.73 -28.56 -10.31
N TYR A 819 22.98 -29.61 -10.64
CA TYR A 819 22.58 -30.64 -9.68
C TYR A 819 22.91 -32.03 -10.23
N ASP A 820 23.54 -32.86 -9.40
CA ASP A 820 23.73 -34.28 -9.70
C ASP A 820 22.38 -35.01 -9.61
N ILE A 821 21.93 -35.54 -10.74
CA ILE A 821 20.73 -36.37 -10.85
C ILE A 821 21.07 -37.77 -11.38
N SER A 822 22.29 -38.26 -11.12
CA SER A 822 22.80 -39.58 -11.54
C SER A 822 21.99 -40.80 -11.08
N PHE A 823 21.01 -40.57 -10.21
CA PHE A 823 20.02 -41.58 -9.84
C PHE A 823 18.90 -41.76 -10.88
N ILE A 824 18.82 -40.88 -11.88
CA ILE A 824 17.93 -40.94 -13.04
C ILE A 824 18.78 -41.48 -14.19
N GLY A 825 18.33 -42.59 -14.78
CA GLY A 825 19.14 -43.35 -15.72
C GLY A 825 19.27 -42.74 -17.12
N ASN A 826 18.31 -41.89 -17.52
CA ASN A 826 18.34 -41.16 -18.79
C ASN A 826 17.43 -39.92 -18.70
N PRO A 827 17.84 -38.82 -18.04
CA PRO A 827 16.98 -37.66 -17.77
C PRO A 827 16.70 -36.80 -19.02
N GLU A 828 15.58 -37.04 -19.69
CA GLU A 828 15.25 -36.35 -20.95
C GLU A 828 14.16 -35.27 -20.83
N SER A 829 13.40 -35.22 -19.73
CA SER A 829 12.38 -34.19 -19.55
C SER A 829 12.51 -33.45 -18.23
N VAL A 830 12.10 -32.18 -18.22
CA VAL A 830 12.09 -31.35 -17.01
C VAL A 830 10.88 -30.44 -16.97
N LEU A 831 10.28 -30.27 -15.78
CA LEU A 831 9.17 -29.34 -15.56
C LEU A 831 9.19 -28.77 -14.14
N VAL A 832 9.18 -27.43 -14.02
CA VAL A 832 9.18 -26.73 -12.73
C VAL A 832 7.76 -26.57 -12.20
N ASP A 833 7.49 -27.07 -11.00
CA ASP A 833 6.18 -27.06 -10.34
C ASP A 833 6.20 -26.23 -9.04
N HIS A 834 5.82 -24.95 -9.18
CA HIS A 834 5.71 -24.01 -8.05
C HIS A 834 4.61 -24.37 -7.06
N LYS A 835 3.54 -25.05 -7.50
CA LYS A 835 2.41 -25.39 -6.63
C LYS A 835 2.83 -26.44 -5.59
N HIS A 836 3.67 -27.39 -5.99
CA HIS A 836 4.14 -28.46 -5.12
C HIS A 836 5.61 -28.32 -4.69
N ASN A 837 6.24 -27.18 -5.01
CA ASN A 837 7.62 -26.82 -4.65
C ASN A 837 8.66 -27.86 -5.10
N CYS A 838 8.51 -28.35 -6.34
CA CYS A 838 9.36 -29.41 -6.86
C CYS A 838 9.67 -29.21 -8.35
N VAL A 839 10.63 -29.99 -8.83
CA VAL A 839 10.90 -30.18 -10.25
C VAL A 839 10.58 -31.63 -10.60
N TRP A 840 9.83 -31.81 -11.66
CA TRP A 840 9.56 -33.09 -12.27
C TRP A 840 10.63 -33.38 -13.31
N VAL A 841 11.22 -34.58 -13.26
CA VAL A 841 12.16 -35.06 -14.27
C VAL A 841 11.69 -36.44 -14.73
N GLY A 842 11.50 -36.64 -16.02
CA GLY A 842 11.22 -37.96 -16.60
C GLY A 842 12.50 -38.64 -17.05
N ASP A 843 12.53 -39.98 -16.97
CA ASP A 843 13.54 -40.76 -17.68
C ASP A 843 13.00 -41.35 -18.98
N ASP A 844 13.85 -41.31 -20.01
CA ASP A 844 13.60 -41.90 -21.30
C ASP A 844 14.16 -43.33 -21.32
N GLY A 845 13.30 -44.31 -21.00
CA GLY A 845 13.67 -45.70 -21.07
C GLY A 845 12.47 -46.60 -21.26
N SER A 846 12.73 -47.88 -21.56
CA SER A 846 11.69 -48.89 -21.81
C SER A 846 10.70 -49.14 -20.64
N SER A 847 10.91 -48.51 -19.50
CA SER A 847 10.01 -48.50 -18.33
C SER A 847 10.17 -47.15 -17.64
N SER A 848 9.72 -46.10 -18.32
CA SER A 848 9.97 -44.72 -17.90
C SER A 848 9.43 -44.44 -16.51
N ARG A 849 10.19 -43.67 -15.74
CA ARG A 849 9.84 -43.19 -14.41
C ARG A 849 9.77 -41.68 -14.43
N LEU A 850 8.89 -41.18 -13.57
CA LEU A 850 8.79 -39.77 -13.29
C LEU A 850 9.32 -39.51 -11.87
N TYR A 851 10.22 -38.56 -11.73
CA TYR A 851 10.89 -38.21 -10.48
C TYR A 851 10.38 -36.85 -10.02
N LYS A 852 9.79 -36.80 -8.83
CA LYS A 852 9.52 -35.54 -8.13
C LYS A 852 10.74 -35.22 -7.28
N ILE A 853 11.48 -34.20 -7.67
CA ILE A 853 12.68 -33.73 -6.96
C ILE A 853 12.33 -32.46 -6.20
N GLU A 854 12.45 -32.51 -4.89
CA GLU A 854 12.22 -31.38 -3.99
C GLU A 854 13.57 -30.81 -3.58
N PHE A 855 13.91 -29.66 -4.15
CA PHE A 855 15.10 -28.92 -3.77
C PHE A 855 14.78 -28.03 -2.57
N SER A 856 15.70 -27.97 -1.61
CA SER A 856 15.58 -27.01 -0.50
C SER A 856 15.70 -25.58 -1.02
N GLY A 857 14.58 -24.85 -1.09
CA GLY A 857 14.57 -23.44 -1.52
C GLY A 857 14.25 -23.19 -3.00
N LEU A 858 13.66 -24.16 -3.69
CA LEU A 858 12.99 -23.96 -4.99
C LEU A 858 11.81 -22.99 -4.87
#